data_AF-A0A8H3XE29-F1
#
_entry.id   AF-A0A8H3XE29-F1
#
_cell.length_a   1.000
_cell.length_b   1.000
_cell.length_c   1.000
_cell.angle_alpha   90.00
_cell.angle_beta   90.00
_cell.angle_gamma   90.00
#
_symmetry.space_group_name_H-M   'P 1'
#
loop_
_entity.id
_entity.type
_entity.pdbx_description
1 polymer ?
#
loop_
_entity_poly.entity_id
_entity_poly.type
_entity_poly.pdbx_seq_one_letter_code
_entity_poly.pdbx_strand_id
1 'polypeptide(L)'
;MGDDIELSFDDTFEDHSVDSDNNTISRSNSFKLKKGGTDSQRKKDKRRSKLWYEKSNPQPQSDSEQSTGTQETIPTAIVIKNIPFSIKRDALLATLNNLDIPRPYAFNYHFDNGVFRGLAFANYRTPEETDLVVSALNGYEVSGRKLRVEYKRVLPAAEREAKEREKMEKQKVDKDQSNQDVRIYEKIDDQQIDKPKTDSENGRHEKDKKDSEKRNQASDQLDLNDPETLKFYDQVIIFRDDKTREELVFPKTLSSAQRRTLHLIAQKLGLYHYSEGDGDDRLLRIVRKPASAAINIKQTPRNGGSFGKRAAHQLLASSGLSESPSNRSMRGDASPLSRSPFRKSWLNDGNGTPIVFPIRQPRGPDPAQNFAFRPSRLQLSAIPFGVSDDDSVSDYSEHRRSGLFEVHTPAFQSITSYPLSKIVSPNDNLFSLAPYFLLDGEQIRPLREPYEFYDQLKAQILAAKERIFLAALYIGSEEKELIETLRIAIRKSSNLKVHILLDCLRATRGGKSHKDQSPADLLAPLVKEFPDQVTVSLYHTPDLKGFLKRFLPSRFNEGIGLMHIKAFGFDDNLILSGANLSHNYFNNRQDRYMLFTNVPNLTNYFDDLIKTIATFSYILKPDENSFKLVLPNVPDPSSQSKWFKKHASLIMNHFIEKWMKKGDIRAHQLKQFDTIVFPVIQMAPLGIRQDETATLFILDTIAKRSSICYHNKNVHWQVFFTSGYFNFTQKYKERILNSTAKFRLLAASPEANGFYGSKGISKYIPMAYTFIEYQFFNDIIRYGKSHLIKIEEYKRQNWTFHAKGLWCYLNGQQWPSLTIIGSSNYGHRSTERDLEAQVILITTNDSLKKAMHDELNHLRKNTTVVTNETFAQVDRKVPYLIRIITKIIQTMF
;
A
#
# COMPACT_ATOMS: atom_id res chain seq x y z
N MET A 1 -12.08 8.30 -44.69
CA MET A 1 -11.72 8.51 -46.10
C MET A 1 -10.58 9.51 -46.07
N GLY A 2 -9.32 9.11 -45.94
CA GLY A 2 -8.74 7.79 -46.22
C GLY A 2 -7.76 7.98 -47.37
N ASP A 3 -6.47 7.80 -47.10
CA ASP A 3 -5.59 6.87 -47.80
C ASP A 3 -4.15 7.02 -47.27
N ASP A 4 -3.52 5.88 -47.00
CA ASP A 4 -2.14 5.76 -46.55
C ASP A 4 -1.19 5.72 -47.76
N ILE A 5 0.01 6.30 -47.65
CA ILE A 5 1.14 5.98 -48.54
C ILE A 5 2.41 5.85 -47.69
N GLU A 6 2.85 4.61 -47.44
CA GLU A 6 4.25 4.30 -47.15
C GLU A 6 5.05 4.27 -48.45
N LEU A 7 6.24 4.88 -48.46
CA LEU A 7 7.31 4.53 -49.40
C LEU A 7 8.67 4.62 -48.70
N SER A 8 9.32 3.47 -48.56
CA SER A 8 10.74 3.32 -48.26
C SER A 8 11.60 3.59 -49.49
N PHE A 9 12.84 4.06 -49.33
CA PHE A 9 14.02 3.53 -50.04
C PHE A 9 15.32 4.10 -49.43
N ASP A 10 16.26 3.22 -49.09
CA ASP A 10 17.69 3.57 -48.97
C ASP A 10 18.30 3.65 -50.39
N ASP A 11 19.28 4.53 -50.62
CA ASP A 11 20.68 4.08 -50.77
C ASP A 11 21.70 5.22 -51.06
N THR A 12 22.88 5.05 -50.47
CA THR A 12 24.26 5.51 -50.81
C THR A 12 24.55 6.74 -51.69
N PHE A 13 25.56 7.52 -51.26
CA PHE A 13 26.59 8.08 -52.15
C PHE A 13 27.96 8.15 -51.44
N GLU A 14 29.05 8.20 -52.22
CA GLU A 14 30.37 7.66 -51.87
C GLU A 14 31.39 8.60 -51.17
N ASP A 15 32.49 7.97 -50.73
CA ASP A 15 33.73 8.51 -50.17
C ASP A 15 34.45 9.58 -51.00
N HIS A 16 35.29 10.37 -50.31
CA HIS A 16 36.66 10.61 -50.80
C HIS A 16 37.68 10.64 -49.65
N SER A 17 38.81 9.96 -49.89
CA SER A 17 39.94 9.73 -48.98
C SER A 17 40.97 10.88 -48.96
N VAL A 18 41.95 10.83 -48.05
CA VAL A 18 43.40 10.70 -48.36
C VAL A 18 44.17 10.24 -47.09
N ASP A 19 45.21 9.44 -47.32
CA ASP A 19 46.00 8.65 -46.38
C ASP A 19 47.14 9.36 -45.61
N SER A 20 47.61 8.72 -44.53
CA SER A 20 49.03 8.28 -44.35
C SER A 20 49.16 7.54 -43.00
N ASP A 21 49.36 6.22 -42.93
CA ASP A 21 50.63 5.46 -43.08
C ASP A 21 51.62 5.57 -41.88
N ASN A 22 52.32 4.52 -41.40
CA ASN A 22 52.17 3.06 -41.51
C ASN A 22 53.11 2.32 -40.49
N ASN A 23 53.13 0.97 -40.52
CA ASN A 23 54.02 -0.02 -39.86
C ASN A 23 53.79 -0.34 -38.36
N THR A 24 53.56 -1.59 -37.89
CA THR A 24 54.11 -2.95 -38.16
C THR A 24 55.53 -3.17 -37.54
N ILE A 25 55.99 -4.35 -37.05
CA ILE A 25 55.49 -5.74 -37.12
C ILE A 25 56.13 -6.70 -36.03
N SER A 26 55.41 -7.77 -35.62
CA SER A 26 55.90 -9.14 -35.25
C SER A 26 56.72 -9.55 -33.97
N ARG A 27 56.13 -10.54 -33.26
CA ARG A 27 56.64 -11.91 -32.90
C ARG A 27 57.70 -12.20 -31.80
N SER A 28 57.22 -12.93 -30.77
CA SER A 28 57.53 -14.36 -30.43
C SER A 28 58.31 -14.79 -29.15
N ASN A 29 57.79 -15.88 -28.55
CA ASN A 29 58.41 -16.98 -27.79
C ASN A 29 59.24 -16.74 -26.49
N SER A 30 58.86 -17.45 -25.41
CA SER A 30 59.64 -18.60 -24.91
C SER A 30 59.00 -19.37 -23.73
N PHE A 31 59.40 -20.65 -23.58
CA PHE A 31 58.96 -21.62 -22.57
C PHE A 31 59.69 -21.49 -21.22
N LYS A 32 59.10 -22.05 -20.14
CA LYS A 32 59.83 -22.87 -19.14
C LYS A 32 58.89 -23.83 -18.37
N LEU A 33 59.44 -24.98 -17.93
CA LEU A 33 58.68 -26.17 -17.48
C LEU A 33 59.50 -26.97 -16.44
N LYS A 34 58.83 -27.65 -15.49
CA LYS A 34 59.36 -28.70 -14.57
C LYS A 34 60.40 -28.23 -13.52
N LYS A 35 60.67 -28.90 -12.38
CA LYS A 35 60.34 -30.22 -11.73
C LYS A 35 60.46 -29.99 -10.19
N GLY A 36 60.12 -30.85 -9.22
CA GLY A 36 59.54 -32.21 -9.15
C GLY A 36 59.84 -32.88 -7.78
N GLY A 37 59.11 -33.96 -7.43
CA GLY A 37 59.54 -35.05 -6.51
C GLY A 37 59.20 -34.93 -5.00
N THR A 38 58.98 -36.01 -4.22
CA THR A 38 58.94 -37.49 -4.50
C THR A 38 58.35 -38.26 -3.29
N ASP A 39 57.81 -39.47 -3.53
CA ASP A 39 57.82 -40.69 -2.67
C ASP A 39 57.19 -40.70 -1.24
N SER A 40 56.81 -41.84 -0.61
CA SER A 40 56.47 -43.24 -1.02
C SER A 40 55.78 -43.93 0.20
N GLN A 41 54.62 -44.62 0.10
CA GLN A 41 54.36 -46.02 -0.36
C GLN A 41 54.46 -47.14 0.74
N ARG A 42 53.55 -48.14 0.66
CA ARG A 42 53.34 -49.39 1.49
C ARG A 42 52.28 -49.29 2.61
N LYS A 43 51.45 -50.31 2.93
CA LYS A 43 51.06 -51.62 2.31
C LYS A 43 49.66 -51.99 2.88
N LYS A 44 48.63 -52.27 2.08
CA LYS A 44 48.13 -53.61 1.64
C LYS A 44 47.79 -54.63 2.74
N ASP A 45 46.48 -54.80 2.98
CA ASP A 45 45.69 -56.05 2.92
C ASP A 45 44.21 -55.72 3.24
N LYS A 46 43.14 -56.34 2.73
CA LYS A 46 42.96 -57.55 1.90
C LYS A 46 42.01 -57.28 0.71
N ARG A 47 42.24 -58.11 -0.31
CA ARG A 47 41.36 -58.71 -1.34
C ARG A 47 39.83 -58.73 -1.08
N ARG A 48 38.92 -58.95 -2.06
CA ARG A 48 38.91 -58.93 -3.56
C ARG A 48 37.65 -59.71 -4.04
N SER A 49 36.64 -59.05 -4.61
CA SER A 49 35.65 -59.60 -5.57
C SER A 49 34.59 -58.52 -5.90
N LYS A 50 33.91 -58.49 -7.05
CA LYS A 50 34.21 -58.83 -8.47
C LYS A 50 33.19 -57.97 -9.26
N LEU A 51 33.56 -56.98 -10.08
CA LEU A 51 34.10 -57.04 -11.45
C LEU A 51 33.06 -57.35 -12.58
N TRP A 52 32.73 -56.30 -13.36
CA TRP A 52 32.46 -56.17 -14.83
C TRP A 52 31.25 -56.89 -15.50
N TYR A 53 30.40 -56.12 -16.21
CA TYR A 53 30.17 -56.06 -17.71
C TYR A 53 29.41 -57.28 -18.27
N GLU A 54 28.62 -57.21 -19.37
CA GLU A 54 28.79 -56.42 -20.61
C GLU A 54 27.44 -56.13 -21.32
N LYS A 55 27.46 -55.44 -22.48
CA LYS A 55 26.30 -55.15 -23.35
C LYS A 55 26.05 -56.25 -24.39
N SER A 56 24.79 -56.60 -24.65
CA SER A 56 24.33 -57.11 -25.96
C SER A 56 22.79 -57.02 -26.12
N ASN A 57 22.32 -57.06 -27.37
CA ASN A 57 20.94 -56.91 -27.87
C ASN A 57 20.93 -57.53 -29.29
N PRO A 58 19.85 -58.06 -29.92
CA PRO A 58 18.50 -58.48 -29.45
C PRO A 58 18.00 -59.87 -29.99
N GLN A 59 16.71 -60.21 -29.72
CA GLN A 59 15.78 -61.13 -30.46
C GLN A 59 15.99 -62.68 -30.42
N PRO A 60 14.96 -63.52 -30.76
CA PRO A 60 13.53 -63.49 -30.36
C PRO A 60 12.91 -64.90 -30.01
N GLN A 61 11.66 -64.92 -29.50
CA GLN A 61 10.77 -66.11 -29.25
C GLN A 61 11.27 -67.14 -28.18
N SER A 62 10.42 -67.86 -27.40
CA SER A 62 8.96 -67.96 -27.28
C SER A 62 8.51 -68.31 -25.82
N ASP A 63 7.26 -67.98 -25.49
CA ASP A 63 6.34 -68.55 -24.48
C ASP A 63 6.79 -68.82 -23.03
N SER A 64 6.21 -68.04 -22.10
CA SER A 64 5.37 -68.55 -21.00
C SER A 64 4.69 -67.42 -20.22
N GLU A 65 3.48 -67.68 -19.71
CA GLU A 65 2.63 -66.69 -19.05
C GLU A 65 3.15 -66.27 -17.67
N GLN A 66 3.23 -64.96 -17.40
CA GLN A 66 3.24 -64.45 -16.01
C GLN A 66 2.74 -62.99 -15.93
N SER A 67 1.97 -62.74 -14.87
CA SER A 67 1.16 -61.55 -14.57
C SER A 67 1.74 -60.17 -14.93
N THR A 68 1.02 -59.43 -15.78
CA THR A 68 1.27 -58.01 -16.04
C THR A 68 0.84 -57.11 -14.87
N GLY A 69 1.75 -56.88 -13.93
CA GLY A 69 1.61 -55.77 -12.96
C GLY A 69 1.93 -54.42 -13.61
N THR A 70 0.94 -53.77 -14.22
CA THR A 70 1.10 -52.44 -14.84
C THR A 70 1.47 -51.40 -13.78
N GLN A 71 2.72 -50.92 -13.80
CA GLN A 71 3.16 -49.81 -12.95
C GLN A 71 2.51 -48.50 -13.41
N GLU A 72 1.60 -47.96 -12.59
CA GLU A 72 0.96 -46.67 -12.88
C GLU A 72 2.00 -45.55 -13.05
N THR A 73 1.89 -44.82 -14.16
CA THR A 73 2.66 -43.61 -14.43
C THR A 73 1.77 -42.39 -14.31
N ILE A 74 2.34 -41.25 -13.94
CA ILE A 74 1.60 -39.99 -13.85
C ILE A 74 1.59 -39.36 -15.27
N PRO A 75 0.43 -39.28 -15.96
CA PRO A 75 0.38 -38.92 -17.37
C PRO A 75 0.78 -37.47 -17.66
N THR A 76 0.78 -36.59 -16.65
CA THR A 76 1.10 -35.15 -16.77
C THR A 76 2.46 -34.75 -16.20
N ALA A 77 3.32 -35.73 -15.83
CA ALA A 77 4.60 -35.45 -15.18
C ALA A 77 5.73 -36.34 -15.72
N ILE A 78 6.88 -35.72 -16.01
CA ILE A 78 8.06 -36.39 -16.56
C ILE A 78 9.31 -36.16 -15.70
N VAL A 79 10.29 -37.03 -15.92
CA VAL A 79 11.64 -36.95 -15.39
C VAL A 79 12.61 -36.88 -16.57
N ILE A 80 13.32 -35.76 -16.69
CA ILE A 80 14.42 -35.58 -17.65
C ILE A 80 15.71 -35.99 -16.94
N LYS A 81 16.49 -36.87 -17.55
CA LYS A 81 17.74 -37.45 -17.04
C LYS A 81 18.89 -37.20 -18.01
N ASN A 82 20.12 -37.36 -17.53
CA ASN A 82 21.37 -37.15 -18.28
C ASN A 82 21.62 -35.70 -18.72
N ILE A 83 21.09 -34.72 -17.99
CA ILE A 83 21.36 -33.30 -18.22
C ILE A 83 22.84 -33.01 -17.86
N PRO A 84 23.63 -32.36 -18.75
CA PRO A 84 25.01 -31.99 -18.43
C PRO A 84 25.09 -31.06 -17.22
N PHE A 85 26.06 -31.30 -16.32
CA PHE A 85 26.16 -30.55 -15.06
C PHE A 85 26.45 -29.05 -15.23
N SER A 86 26.99 -28.64 -16.39
CA SER A 86 27.25 -27.25 -16.76
C SER A 86 26.00 -26.48 -17.22
N ILE A 87 24.92 -27.17 -17.59
CA ILE A 87 23.71 -26.56 -18.18
C ILE A 87 22.81 -26.02 -17.07
N LYS A 88 22.82 -24.69 -16.91
CA LYS A 88 21.89 -23.96 -16.05
C LYS A 88 20.45 -24.15 -16.51
N ARG A 89 19.51 -24.14 -15.56
CA ARG A 89 18.06 -24.30 -15.77
C ARG A 89 17.52 -23.49 -16.95
N ASP A 90 17.87 -22.20 -17.01
CA ASP A 90 17.32 -21.26 -17.98
C ASP A 90 17.82 -21.55 -19.41
N ALA A 91 19.02 -22.13 -19.56
CA ALA A 91 19.54 -22.58 -20.85
C ALA A 91 18.78 -23.81 -21.37
N LEU A 92 18.46 -24.78 -20.49
CA LEU A 92 17.64 -25.93 -20.88
C LEU A 92 16.19 -25.53 -21.21
N LEU A 93 15.63 -24.55 -20.49
CA LEU A 93 14.34 -23.95 -20.83
C LEU A 93 14.38 -23.15 -22.14
N ALA A 94 15.53 -22.56 -22.52
CA ALA A 94 15.72 -21.96 -23.83
C ALA A 94 15.72 -23.03 -24.94
N THR A 95 16.39 -24.17 -24.73
CA THR A 95 16.34 -25.31 -25.66
C THR A 95 14.92 -25.78 -25.94
N LEU A 96 14.05 -25.88 -24.92
CA LEU A 96 12.64 -26.28 -25.13
C LEU A 96 11.89 -25.32 -26.08
N ASN A 97 12.14 -24.01 -25.96
CA ASN A 97 11.48 -23.00 -26.80
C ASN A 97 11.97 -23.06 -28.24
N ASN A 98 13.28 -23.28 -28.43
CA ASN A 98 13.88 -23.35 -29.76
C ASN A 98 13.46 -24.62 -30.53
N LEU A 99 12.87 -25.59 -29.85
CA LEU A 99 12.29 -26.81 -30.41
C LEU A 99 10.74 -26.73 -30.54
N ASP A 100 10.16 -25.56 -30.26
CA ASP A 100 8.71 -25.32 -30.20
C ASP A 100 7.92 -26.31 -29.30
N ILE A 101 8.59 -26.81 -28.26
CA ILE A 101 8.00 -27.75 -27.29
C ILE A 101 7.20 -26.95 -26.24
N PRO A 102 5.98 -27.38 -25.85
CA PRO A 102 5.22 -26.74 -24.77
C PRO A 102 6.04 -26.50 -23.50
N ARG A 103 5.86 -25.33 -22.87
CA ARG A 103 6.57 -25.00 -21.62
C ARG A 103 5.91 -25.67 -20.41
N PRO A 104 6.66 -26.40 -19.56
CA PRO A 104 6.10 -26.96 -18.33
C PRO A 104 5.69 -25.87 -17.35
N TYR A 105 4.52 -26.02 -16.71
CA TYR A 105 4.04 -25.06 -15.72
C TYR A 105 4.84 -25.13 -14.41
N ALA A 106 5.52 -26.25 -14.15
CA ALA A 106 6.46 -26.42 -13.05
C ALA A 106 7.71 -27.18 -13.54
N PHE A 107 8.90 -26.62 -13.28
CA PHE A 107 10.18 -27.17 -13.75
C PHE A 107 11.28 -27.02 -12.70
N ASN A 108 11.73 -28.15 -12.14
CA ASN A 108 12.62 -28.21 -10.98
C ASN A 108 13.84 -29.10 -11.25
N TYR A 109 15.04 -28.54 -11.12
CA TYR A 109 16.28 -29.30 -11.08
C TYR A 109 16.43 -30.03 -9.74
N HIS A 110 16.93 -31.27 -9.77
CA HIS A 110 17.19 -32.04 -8.57
C HIS A 110 18.64 -31.87 -8.10
N PHE A 111 18.79 -31.38 -6.87
CA PHE A 111 20.05 -31.23 -6.18
C PHE A 111 20.05 -32.17 -4.97
N ASP A 112 21.18 -32.84 -4.73
CA ASP A 112 21.42 -33.62 -3.52
C ASP A 112 22.61 -32.96 -2.79
N ASN A 113 22.39 -32.54 -1.54
CA ASN A 113 23.34 -31.74 -0.74
C ASN A 113 23.95 -30.54 -1.50
N GLY A 114 23.14 -29.83 -2.29
CA GLY A 114 23.55 -28.68 -3.10
C GLY A 114 24.23 -29.02 -4.43
N VAL A 115 24.53 -30.29 -4.71
CA VAL A 115 25.15 -30.74 -5.96
C VAL A 115 24.08 -31.20 -6.95
N PHE A 116 24.11 -30.64 -8.17
CA PHE A 116 23.14 -30.98 -9.22
C PHE A 116 23.33 -32.43 -9.69
N ARG A 117 22.25 -33.22 -9.73
CA ARG A 117 22.27 -34.65 -10.07
C ARG A 117 22.02 -34.95 -11.55
N GLY A 118 22.04 -33.96 -12.44
CA GLY A 118 21.86 -34.17 -13.87
C GLY A 118 20.44 -34.62 -14.25
N LEU A 119 19.45 -34.31 -13.41
CA LEU A 119 18.05 -34.68 -13.62
C LEU A 119 17.09 -33.57 -13.16
N ALA A 120 15.96 -33.45 -13.86
CA ALA A 120 14.94 -32.45 -13.62
C ALA A 120 13.53 -33.07 -13.70
N PHE A 121 12.60 -32.50 -12.94
CA PHE A 121 11.19 -32.85 -12.94
C PHE A 121 10.39 -31.75 -13.64
N ALA A 122 9.52 -32.13 -14.57
CA ALA A 122 8.66 -31.22 -15.31
C ALA A 122 7.21 -31.70 -15.27
N ASN A 123 6.26 -30.77 -15.09
CA ASN A 123 4.84 -31.05 -15.11
C ASN A 123 4.13 -30.20 -16.19
N TYR A 124 3.15 -30.80 -16.86
CA TYR A 124 2.36 -30.21 -17.95
C TYR A 124 0.87 -30.18 -17.60
N ARG A 125 0.08 -29.41 -18.35
CA ARG A 125 -1.34 -29.22 -18.05
C ARG A 125 -2.19 -30.38 -18.56
N THR A 126 -1.79 -30.99 -19.66
CA THR A 126 -2.51 -32.12 -20.27
C THR A 126 -1.58 -33.29 -20.59
N PRO A 127 -2.10 -34.53 -20.72
CA PRO A 127 -1.30 -35.67 -21.18
C PRO A 127 -0.72 -35.44 -22.58
N GLU A 128 -1.47 -34.81 -23.48
CA GLU A 128 -1.07 -34.58 -24.89
C GLU A 128 0.14 -33.64 -24.99
N GLU A 129 0.18 -32.57 -24.18
CA GLU A 129 1.39 -31.74 -24.01
C GLU A 129 2.59 -32.59 -23.54
N THR A 130 2.34 -33.56 -22.67
CA THR A 130 3.39 -34.42 -22.09
C THR A 130 3.94 -35.39 -23.14
N ASP A 131 3.08 -35.98 -23.96
CA ASP A 131 3.44 -36.92 -25.02
C ASP A 131 4.27 -36.25 -26.12
N LEU A 132 3.90 -35.02 -26.50
CA LEU A 132 4.68 -34.16 -27.39
C LEU A 132 6.08 -33.87 -26.82
N VAL A 133 6.19 -33.57 -25.52
CA VAL A 133 7.49 -33.33 -24.88
C VAL A 133 8.33 -34.61 -24.83
N VAL A 134 7.74 -35.76 -24.49
CA VAL A 134 8.47 -37.03 -24.40
C VAL A 134 8.99 -37.45 -25.77
N SER A 135 8.16 -37.33 -26.82
CA SER A 135 8.56 -37.67 -28.19
C SER A 135 9.64 -36.73 -28.76
N ALA A 136 9.55 -35.42 -28.52
CA ALA A 136 10.52 -34.45 -29.05
C ALA A 136 11.84 -34.38 -28.26
N LEU A 137 11.82 -34.59 -26.94
CA LEU A 137 12.97 -34.35 -26.06
C LEU A 137 13.75 -35.63 -25.69
N ASN A 138 13.15 -36.82 -25.79
CA ASN A 138 13.84 -38.07 -25.48
C ASN A 138 14.86 -38.41 -26.57
N GLY A 139 16.13 -38.54 -26.18
CA GLY A 139 17.26 -38.73 -27.10
C GLY A 139 17.87 -37.43 -27.64
N TYR A 140 17.26 -36.26 -27.38
CA TYR A 140 17.77 -34.97 -27.84
C TYR A 140 19.15 -34.64 -27.24
N GLU A 141 20.07 -34.14 -28.04
CA GLU A 141 21.47 -33.95 -27.62
C GLU A 141 21.77 -32.54 -27.12
N VAL A 142 22.19 -32.43 -25.87
CA VAL A 142 22.60 -31.16 -25.24
C VAL A 142 24.07 -31.27 -24.83
N SER A 143 24.93 -30.46 -25.43
CA SER A 143 26.38 -30.41 -25.12
C SER A 143 27.07 -31.78 -25.12
N GLY A 144 26.84 -32.59 -26.17
CA GLY A 144 27.46 -33.92 -26.31
C GLY A 144 26.81 -35.02 -25.46
N ARG A 145 25.61 -34.79 -24.88
CA ARG A 145 24.87 -35.80 -24.11
C ARG A 145 23.42 -35.87 -24.53
N LYS A 146 22.95 -37.07 -24.87
CA LYS A 146 21.54 -37.35 -25.17
C LYS A 146 20.73 -37.37 -23.88
N LEU A 147 19.72 -36.51 -23.80
CA LEU A 147 18.75 -36.50 -22.72
C LEU A 147 17.90 -37.77 -22.75
N ARG A 148 17.47 -38.25 -21.58
CA ARG A 148 16.52 -39.36 -21.45
C ARG A 148 15.29 -38.88 -20.73
N VAL A 149 14.13 -38.99 -21.35
CA VAL A 149 12.86 -38.48 -20.80
C VAL A 149 11.91 -39.64 -20.57
N GLU A 150 11.32 -39.69 -19.37
CA GLU A 150 10.42 -40.76 -18.95
C GLU A 150 9.26 -40.20 -18.14
N TYR A 151 8.06 -40.78 -18.27
CA TYR A 151 6.96 -40.46 -17.36
C TYR A 151 7.34 -40.78 -15.92
N LYS A 152 6.88 -39.92 -15.00
CA LYS A 152 7.14 -40.06 -13.58
C LYS A 152 6.27 -41.21 -13.04
N ARG A 153 6.92 -42.33 -12.74
CA ARG A 153 6.27 -43.50 -12.10
C ARG A 153 5.75 -43.14 -10.71
N VAL A 154 4.62 -43.72 -10.33
CA VAL A 154 4.15 -43.71 -8.94
C VAL A 154 5.09 -44.62 -8.13
N LEU A 155 5.51 -44.17 -6.93
CA LEU A 155 6.29 -45.05 -6.04
C LEU A 155 5.42 -46.24 -5.59
N PRO A 156 5.89 -47.50 -5.70
CA PRO A 156 5.22 -48.65 -5.12
C PRO A 156 4.98 -48.45 -3.62
N ALA A 157 3.84 -48.94 -3.11
CA ALA A 157 3.47 -48.78 -1.70
C ALA A 157 4.56 -49.26 -0.73
N ALA A 158 5.19 -50.40 -1.03
CA ALA A 158 6.29 -50.95 -0.25
C ALA A 158 7.54 -50.06 -0.21
N GLU A 159 7.91 -49.38 -1.31
CA GLU A 159 9.01 -48.40 -1.29
C GLU A 159 8.62 -47.12 -0.54
N ARG A 160 7.35 -46.72 -0.61
CA ARG A 160 6.84 -45.54 0.10
C ARG A 160 6.93 -45.76 1.61
N GLU A 161 6.49 -46.93 2.10
CA GLU A 161 6.69 -47.35 3.49
C GLU A 161 8.15 -47.58 3.87
N ALA A 162 8.97 -48.19 3.00
CA ALA A 162 10.38 -48.41 3.28
C ALA A 162 11.13 -47.08 3.46
N LYS A 163 10.81 -46.04 2.66
CA LYS A 163 11.36 -44.69 2.85
C LYS A 163 10.89 -44.01 4.13
N GLU A 164 9.66 -44.28 4.57
CA GLU A 164 9.19 -43.78 5.86
C GLU A 164 9.87 -44.49 7.03
N ARG A 165 10.07 -45.82 6.95
CA ARG A 165 10.83 -46.61 7.93
C ARG A 165 12.30 -46.20 7.98
N GLU A 166 12.98 -46.03 6.84
CA GLU A 166 14.36 -45.53 6.76
C GLU A 166 14.51 -44.13 7.38
N LYS A 167 13.49 -43.28 7.20
CA LYS A 167 13.43 -41.94 7.80
C LYS A 167 13.20 -41.99 9.32
N MET A 168 12.43 -42.96 9.81
CA MET A 168 12.26 -43.23 11.24
C MET A 168 13.52 -43.87 11.88
N GLU A 169 14.24 -44.74 11.16
CA GLU A 169 15.50 -45.32 11.64
C GLU A 169 16.61 -44.28 11.72
N LYS A 170 16.75 -43.40 10.71
CA LYS A 170 17.68 -42.25 10.78
C LYS A 170 17.34 -41.34 11.97
N GLN A 171 16.07 -41.08 12.23
CA GLN A 171 15.63 -40.36 13.44
C GLN A 171 15.88 -41.09 14.77
N LYS A 172 16.06 -42.42 14.77
CA LYS A 172 16.48 -43.17 15.97
C LYS A 172 17.99 -43.09 16.17
N VAL A 173 18.79 -43.26 15.11
CA VAL A 173 20.26 -43.17 15.18
C VAL A 173 20.72 -41.77 15.64
N ASP A 174 20.11 -40.71 15.10
CA ASP A 174 20.38 -39.33 15.55
C ASP A 174 20.03 -39.12 17.04
N LYS A 175 19.00 -39.82 17.55
CA LYS A 175 18.57 -39.76 18.95
C LYS A 175 19.55 -40.48 19.88
N ASP A 176 20.06 -41.64 19.48
CA ASP A 176 21.00 -42.42 20.28
C ASP A 176 22.40 -41.79 20.33
N GLN A 177 22.86 -41.15 19.25
CA GLN A 177 24.08 -40.32 19.31
C GLN A 177 23.89 -39.11 20.24
N SER A 178 22.73 -38.45 20.21
CA SER A 178 22.46 -37.31 21.11
C SER A 178 22.46 -37.68 22.61
N ASN A 179 22.18 -38.94 22.95
CA ASN A 179 22.21 -39.43 24.34
C ASN A 179 23.63 -39.73 24.87
N GLN A 180 24.63 -39.86 23.99
CA GLN A 180 26.01 -40.16 24.41
C GLN A 180 26.79 -38.88 24.76
N ASP A 181 26.58 -37.79 24.03
CA ASP A 181 27.19 -36.49 24.31
C ASP A 181 26.67 -35.81 25.59
N VAL A 182 25.44 -36.13 26.02
CA VAL A 182 24.85 -35.59 27.25
C VAL A 182 25.54 -36.13 28.51
N ARG A 183 26.04 -37.37 28.49
CA ARG A 183 26.66 -38.02 29.67
C ARG A 183 28.06 -37.50 30.04
N ILE A 184 28.65 -36.65 29.22
CA ILE A 184 29.98 -36.05 29.50
C ILE A 184 29.84 -34.72 30.28
N TYR A 185 28.68 -34.07 30.24
CA TYR A 185 28.47 -32.76 30.87
C TYR A 185 27.83 -32.80 32.28
N GLU A 186 27.39 -33.97 32.78
CA GLU A 186 26.82 -34.12 34.13
C GLU A 186 27.86 -34.42 35.23
N LYS A 187 29.17 -34.35 34.93
CA LYS A 187 30.25 -34.50 35.90
C LYS A 187 31.30 -33.41 35.76
N ILE A 188 31.00 -32.22 36.29
CA ILE A 188 31.86 -31.28 37.04
C ILE A 188 30.95 -30.07 37.36
N ASP A 189 30.21 -30.14 38.47
CA ASP A 189 29.85 -28.97 39.27
C ASP A 189 29.45 -29.44 40.67
N ASP A 190 30.45 -29.65 41.54
CA ASP A 190 30.31 -29.60 43.01
C ASP A 190 31.67 -29.85 43.68
N GLN A 191 32.41 -28.77 43.97
CA GLN A 191 33.22 -28.58 45.18
C GLN A 191 33.91 -27.20 45.19
N GLN A 192 33.55 -26.37 46.16
CA GLN A 192 34.31 -25.16 46.52
C GLN A 192 35.47 -25.52 47.47
N ILE A 193 36.55 -24.73 47.47
CA ILE A 193 37.03 -23.92 48.63
C ILE A 193 38.44 -23.32 48.37
N ASP A 194 38.66 -22.15 48.97
CA ASP A 194 39.93 -21.42 49.22
C ASP A 194 40.80 -20.80 48.11
N LYS A 195 41.29 -19.60 48.45
CA LYS A 195 42.49 -18.94 47.90
C LYS A 195 43.60 -19.03 48.95
N PRO A 196 44.85 -19.31 48.54
CA PRO A 196 45.84 -18.24 48.71
C PRO A 196 46.90 -18.14 47.58
N LYS A 197 47.35 -16.89 47.36
CA LYS A 197 48.70 -16.39 47.01
C LYS A 197 49.59 -17.02 45.90
N THR A 198 50.38 -16.09 45.34
CA THR A 198 51.75 -16.21 44.78
C THR A 198 52.00 -16.74 43.35
N ASP A 199 52.76 -15.91 42.63
CA ASP A 199 53.86 -16.18 41.70
C ASP A 199 53.64 -16.73 40.27
N SER A 200 53.89 -15.82 39.31
CA SER A 200 54.85 -15.95 38.19
C SER A 200 54.60 -16.85 36.96
N GLU A 201 55.24 -16.40 35.87
CA GLU A 201 55.60 -17.08 34.62
C GLU A 201 54.56 -17.27 33.48
N ASN A 202 54.75 -16.41 32.46
CA ASN A 202 54.91 -16.75 31.03
C ASN A 202 54.24 -18.00 30.42
N GLY A 203 53.45 -17.74 29.36
CA GLY A 203 53.80 -18.30 28.05
C GLY A 203 52.74 -19.07 27.27
N ARG A 204 52.49 -18.61 26.03
CA ARG A 204 52.05 -19.37 24.84
C ARG A 204 50.81 -20.28 24.99
N HIS A 205 49.69 -19.90 24.35
CA HIS A 205 49.19 -20.60 23.16
C HIS A 205 48.02 -19.84 22.52
N GLU A 206 48.35 -18.90 21.64
CA GLU A 206 47.37 -18.20 20.80
C GLU A 206 47.30 -18.88 19.42
N LYS A 207 46.38 -19.85 19.24
CA LYS A 207 45.90 -20.21 17.88
C LYS A 207 44.56 -20.94 17.76
N ASP A 208 44.07 -21.64 18.77
CA ASP A 208 42.85 -22.48 18.64
C ASP A 208 41.53 -21.84 19.11
N LYS A 209 41.52 -20.53 19.39
CA LYS A 209 40.33 -19.80 19.91
C LYS A 209 39.49 -19.03 18.87
N LYS A 210 39.86 -19.03 17.58
CA LYS A 210 39.18 -18.21 16.55
C LYS A 210 38.13 -18.93 15.68
N ASP A 211 38.07 -20.26 15.71
CA ASP A 211 37.11 -21.04 14.92
C ASP A 211 35.93 -21.62 15.72
N SER A 212 36.02 -21.64 17.05
CA SER A 212 34.90 -22.04 17.93
C SER A 212 33.85 -20.94 18.11
N GLU A 213 34.24 -19.66 18.18
CA GLU A 213 33.32 -18.53 18.35
C GLU A 213 32.47 -18.24 17.09
N LYS A 214 32.94 -18.61 15.90
CA LYS A 214 32.21 -18.37 14.64
C LYS A 214 31.06 -19.34 14.36
N ARG A 215 31.04 -20.53 14.98
CA ARG A 215 29.97 -21.53 14.74
C ARG A 215 28.69 -21.27 15.53
N ASN A 216 28.77 -20.64 16.70
CA ASN A 216 27.62 -20.48 17.59
C ASN A 216 26.78 -19.20 17.39
N GLN A 217 27.16 -18.28 16.48
CA GLN A 217 26.34 -17.10 16.14
C GLN A 217 25.40 -17.29 14.94
N ALA A 218 25.46 -18.44 14.25
CA ALA A 218 24.70 -18.66 13.02
C ALA A 218 23.29 -19.24 13.21
N SER A 219 22.93 -19.73 14.41
CA SER A 219 21.73 -20.55 14.64
C SER A 219 20.51 -19.82 15.23
N ASP A 220 20.58 -18.49 15.46
CA ASP A 220 19.46 -17.66 15.98
C ASP A 220 18.82 -16.73 14.92
N GLN A 221 19.15 -16.93 13.64
CA GLN A 221 18.43 -16.28 12.54
C GLN A 221 17.08 -16.97 12.31
N LEU A 222 16.02 -16.16 12.40
CA LEU A 222 14.65 -16.57 12.10
C LEU A 222 14.44 -16.39 10.60
N ASP A 223 14.25 -17.48 9.84
CA ASP A 223 14.02 -17.38 8.40
C ASP A 223 12.56 -17.01 8.10
N LEU A 224 12.34 -15.74 7.79
CA LEU A 224 11.02 -15.22 7.42
C LEU A 224 10.64 -15.48 5.94
N ASN A 225 11.40 -16.30 5.22
CA ASN A 225 11.00 -16.83 3.91
C ASN A 225 10.33 -18.22 4.02
N ASP A 226 10.45 -18.89 5.18
CA ASP A 226 9.81 -20.17 5.44
C ASP A 226 8.28 -19.99 5.65
N PRO A 227 7.42 -20.70 4.87
CA PRO A 227 5.97 -20.61 4.99
C PRO A 227 5.41 -20.96 6.37
N GLU A 228 6.06 -21.85 7.13
CA GLU A 228 5.61 -22.25 8.47
C GLU A 228 5.94 -21.17 9.51
N THR A 229 7.16 -20.63 9.47
CA THR A 229 7.61 -19.50 10.28
C THR A 229 6.75 -18.26 10.05
N LEU A 230 6.38 -17.96 8.79
CA LEU A 230 5.43 -16.89 8.46
C LEU A 230 4.04 -17.13 9.06
N LYS A 231 3.51 -18.36 8.95
CA LYS A 231 2.22 -18.74 9.54
C LYS A 231 2.19 -18.56 11.07
N PHE A 232 3.30 -18.81 11.75
CA PHE A 232 3.43 -18.51 13.19
C PHE A 232 3.59 -17.02 13.46
N TYR A 233 4.37 -16.30 12.64
CA TYR A 233 4.58 -14.86 12.76
C TYR A 233 3.26 -14.08 12.66
N ASP A 234 2.42 -14.41 11.68
CA ASP A 234 1.09 -13.81 11.49
C ASP A 234 0.19 -14.01 12.73
N GLN A 235 0.15 -15.23 13.29
CA GLN A 235 -0.65 -15.53 14.49
C GLN A 235 -0.21 -14.73 15.71
N VAL A 236 1.11 -14.62 15.94
CA VAL A 236 1.63 -13.86 17.08
C VAL A 236 1.50 -12.35 16.87
N ILE A 237 1.59 -11.84 15.64
CA ILE A 237 1.28 -10.43 15.32
C ILE A 237 -0.19 -10.10 15.53
N ILE A 238 -1.12 -10.94 15.05
CA ILE A 238 -2.56 -10.75 15.25
C ILE A 238 -2.86 -10.66 16.75
N PHE A 239 -2.27 -11.54 17.56
CA PHE A 239 -2.36 -11.48 19.02
C PHE A 239 -1.69 -10.24 19.63
N ARG A 240 -0.54 -9.78 19.10
CA ARG A 240 0.14 -8.54 19.55
C ARG A 240 -0.68 -7.28 19.28
N ASP A 241 -1.57 -7.29 18.28
CA ASP A 241 -2.34 -6.12 17.88
C ASP A 241 -3.81 -6.17 18.37
N ASP A 242 -4.37 -7.35 18.63
CA ASP A 242 -5.69 -7.55 19.27
C ASP A 242 -5.65 -7.32 20.79
N LYS A 243 -6.11 -6.15 21.25
CA LYS A 243 -6.13 -5.76 22.67
C LYS A 243 -7.20 -6.48 23.50
N THR A 244 -8.10 -7.26 22.88
CA THR A 244 -9.18 -7.96 23.60
C THR A 244 -8.76 -9.32 24.15
N ARG A 245 -7.58 -9.81 23.75
CA ARG A 245 -7.04 -11.12 24.13
C ARG A 245 -5.75 -10.97 24.93
N GLU A 246 -5.71 -11.58 26.12
CA GLU A 246 -4.56 -11.46 27.04
C GLU A 246 -3.49 -12.55 26.87
N GLU A 247 -3.90 -13.75 26.40
CA GLU A 247 -3.00 -14.88 26.12
C GLU A 247 -3.27 -15.58 24.77
N LEU A 248 -2.21 -16.09 24.16
CA LEU A 248 -2.21 -16.97 22.99
C LEU A 248 -1.55 -18.31 23.38
N VAL A 249 -2.31 -19.40 23.27
CA VAL A 249 -1.87 -20.76 23.61
C VAL A 249 -1.77 -21.59 22.34
N PHE A 250 -0.67 -22.33 22.17
CA PHE A 250 -0.46 -23.23 21.04
C PHE A 250 -0.65 -24.71 21.41
N PRO A 251 -0.99 -25.59 20.44
CA PRO A 251 -1.23 -27.01 20.70
C PRO A 251 -0.02 -27.77 21.28
N LYS A 252 -0.30 -28.85 22.02
CA LYS A 252 0.71 -29.79 22.55
C LYS A 252 1.53 -30.49 21.45
N THR A 253 0.97 -30.59 20.23
CA THR A 253 1.56 -31.26 19.07
C THR A 253 2.69 -30.49 18.37
N LEU A 254 3.10 -29.32 18.88
CA LEU A 254 4.22 -28.57 18.30
C LEU A 254 5.55 -29.32 18.44
N SER A 255 6.32 -29.41 17.36
CA SER A 255 7.70 -29.92 17.40
C SER A 255 8.62 -28.96 18.17
N SER A 256 9.75 -29.46 18.68
CA SER A 256 10.75 -28.64 19.39
C SER A 256 11.28 -27.48 18.53
N ALA A 257 11.40 -27.68 17.21
CA ALA A 257 11.76 -26.63 16.27
C ALA A 257 10.67 -25.55 16.18
N GLN A 258 9.40 -25.94 16.03
CA GLN A 258 8.27 -25.00 15.98
C GLN A 258 8.11 -24.22 17.30
N ARG A 259 8.29 -24.87 18.46
CA ARG A 259 8.32 -24.21 19.77
C ARG A 259 9.45 -23.18 19.85
N ARG A 260 10.67 -23.50 19.38
CA ARG A 260 11.79 -22.54 19.32
C ARG A 260 11.47 -21.36 18.40
N THR A 261 10.94 -21.61 17.21
CA THR A 261 10.52 -20.57 16.25
C THR A 261 9.48 -19.62 16.87
N LEU A 262 8.47 -20.14 17.56
CA LEU A 262 7.46 -19.34 18.25
C LEU A 262 8.01 -18.53 19.43
N HIS A 263 8.93 -19.11 20.22
CA HIS A 263 9.65 -18.36 21.26
C HIS A 263 10.46 -17.20 20.66
N LEU A 264 11.24 -17.45 19.59
CA LEU A 264 12.02 -16.43 18.90
C LEU A 264 11.14 -15.33 18.28
N ILE A 265 9.96 -15.69 17.75
CA ILE A 265 8.96 -14.73 17.24
C ILE A 265 8.42 -13.87 18.38
N ALA A 266 7.99 -14.48 19.48
CA ALA A 266 7.46 -13.77 20.64
C ALA A 266 8.49 -12.78 21.24
N GLN A 267 9.74 -13.25 21.40
CA GLN A 267 10.86 -12.46 21.88
C GLN A 267 11.15 -11.26 20.94
N LYS A 268 11.20 -11.48 19.62
CA LYS A 268 11.41 -10.42 18.61
C LYS A 268 10.23 -9.45 18.50
N LEU A 269 9.03 -9.84 18.93
CA LEU A 269 7.83 -9.00 18.99
C LEU A 269 7.64 -8.31 20.36
N GLY A 270 8.52 -8.52 21.33
CA GLY A 270 8.47 -7.90 22.66
C GLY A 270 7.32 -8.45 23.54
N LEU A 271 6.90 -9.69 23.32
CA LEU A 271 5.88 -10.37 24.10
C LEU A 271 6.53 -11.33 25.11
N TYR A 272 5.88 -11.51 26.26
CA TYR A 272 6.29 -12.50 27.24
C TYR A 272 5.88 -13.90 26.75
N HIS A 273 6.74 -14.89 26.97
CA HIS A 273 6.49 -16.26 26.52
C HIS A 273 7.02 -17.27 27.54
N TYR A 274 6.28 -18.34 27.77
CA TYR A 274 6.72 -19.44 28.63
C TYR A 274 6.13 -20.76 28.18
N SER A 275 6.86 -21.84 28.44
CA SER A 275 6.33 -23.19 28.37
C SER A 275 5.75 -23.57 29.73
N GLU A 276 4.60 -24.22 29.76
CA GLU A 276 3.93 -24.70 30.98
C GLU A 276 3.56 -26.19 30.81
N GLY A 277 3.72 -26.98 31.87
CA GLY A 277 3.57 -28.44 31.82
C GLY A 277 4.87 -29.19 31.57
N ASP A 278 4.87 -30.48 31.90
CA ASP A 278 6.04 -31.35 31.86
C ASP A 278 5.89 -32.43 30.77
N GLY A 279 7.00 -32.97 30.26
CA GLY A 279 7.02 -33.97 29.20
C GLY A 279 6.18 -33.60 27.95
N ASP A 280 5.35 -34.54 27.50
CA ASP A 280 4.50 -34.40 26.31
C ASP A 280 3.30 -33.44 26.51
N ASP A 281 2.99 -33.05 27.76
CA ASP A 281 1.91 -32.11 28.06
C ASP A 281 2.30 -30.63 27.93
N ARG A 282 3.56 -30.35 27.58
CA ARG A 282 4.14 -29.01 27.48
C ARG A 282 3.42 -28.09 26.49
N LEU A 283 2.66 -27.13 27.00
CA LEU A 283 2.00 -26.07 26.26
C LEU A 283 2.89 -24.84 26.11
N LEU A 284 2.77 -24.11 25.00
CA LEU A 284 3.43 -22.82 24.80
C LEU A 284 2.40 -21.70 24.93
N ARG A 285 2.62 -20.79 25.89
CA ARG A 285 1.85 -19.57 26.09
C ARG A 285 2.65 -18.33 25.70
N ILE A 286 1.99 -17.38 25.06
CA ILE A 286 2.49 -16.02 24.79
C ILE A 286 1.50 -15.04 25.40
N VAL A 287 1.98 -14.10 26.20
CA VAL A 287 1.16 -13.16 26.98
C VAL A 287 1.66 -11.71 26.83
N ARG A 288 0.75 -10.74 26.96
CA ARG A 288 1.05 -9.31 26.77
C ARG A 288 1.69 -8.62 27.98
N LYS A 289 1.43 -9.15 29.18
CA LYS A 289 1.97 -8.69 30.47
C LYS A 289 2.32 -9.94 31.29
N PRO A 290 3.33 -9.88 32.18
CA PRO A 290 3.59 -10.98 33.09
C PRO A 290 2.38 -11.14 34.03
N ALA A 291 1.89 -12.37 34.19
CA ALA A 291 0.84 -12.65 35.16
C ALA A 291 1.38 -12.39 36.57
N SER A 292 0.76 -11.45 37.30
CA SER A 292 1.19 -11.08 38.65
C SER A 292 0.62 -12.05 39.69
N ALA A 293 1.06 -13.31 39.63
CA ALA A 293 0.98 -14.31 40.70
C ALA A 293 1.94 -15.48 40.37
N ALA A 294 2.57 -16.06 41.41
CA ALA A 294 3.42 -17.25 41.33
C ALA A 294 4.77 -17.16 40.54
N ILE A 295 5.70 -16.35 41.05
CA ILE A 295 7.12 -16.75 41.09
C ILE A 295 7.55 -16.74 42.55
N ASN A 296 7.64 -17.92 43.17
CA ASN A 296 8.19 -18.08 44.51
C ASN A 296 8.98 -19.39 44.63
N ILE A 297 10.11 -19.48 43.92
CA ILE A 297 11.15 -20.47 44.20
C ILE A 297 12.49 -19.74 44.36
N LYS A 298 12.83 -19.56 45.63
CA LYS A 298 14.16 -19.41 46.27
C LYS A 298 15.29 -18.70 45.51
N GLN A 299 15.72 -17.59 46.11
CA GLN A 299 17.05 -17.00 45.91
C GLN A 299 18.17 -17.89 46.46
N THR A 300 19.36 -17.81 45.84
CA THR A 300 20.63 -17.79 46.58
C THR A 300 21.37 -16.48 46.23
N PRO A 301 21.98 -15.78 47.21
CA PRO A 301 22.54 -14.43 46.99
C PRO A 301 24.07 -14.42 46.83
N ARG A 302 24.60 -13.24 46.43
CA ARG A 302 26.02 -12.82 46.35
C ARG A 302 26.82 -13.44 45.17
N ASN A 303 27.83 -12.77 44.61
CA ASN A 303 28.51 -11.52 44.99
C ASN A 303 28.90 -10.68 43.75
N GLY A 304 29.06 -9.36 43.93
CA GLY A 304 29.63 -8.46 42.92
C GLY A 304 31.15 -8.24 43.08
N GLY A 305 31.79 -7.74 42.02
CA GLY A 305 33.23 -7.48 41.93
C GLY A 305 33.71 -7.72 40.50
N SER A 306 33.67 -6.80 39.54
CA SER A 306 34.10 -5.38 39.51
C SER A 306 35.62 -5.17 39.51
N PHE A 307 36.05 -4.15 38.76
CA PHE A 307 37.40 -3.63 38.48
C PHE A 307 38.22 -4.33 37.37
N GLY A 308 38.95 -3.62 36.50
CA GLY A 308 39.13 -2.16 36.31
C GLY A 308 38.71 -1.70 34.90
N LYS A 309 38.11 -0.53 34.68
CA LYS A 309 38.62 0.86 34.88
C LYS A 309 39.81 1.23 33.97
N ARG A 310 39.56 2.07 32.96
CA ARG A 310 40.22 3.41 32.79
C ARG A 310 39.61 4.24 31.64
N ALA A 311 38.67 5.13 32.02
CA ALA A 311 38.32 6.42 31.39
C ALA A 311 37.22 7.04 32.30
N ALA A 312 37.59 7.72 33.39
CA ALA A 312 37.92 9.14 33.46
C ALA A 312 36.71 10.03 33.88
N HIS A 313 36.51 10.13 35.19
CA HIS A 313 36.32 11.43 35.87
C HIS A 313 37.53 12.36 35.48
N GLN A 314 37.52 13.70 35.55
CA GLN A 314 36.79 14.61 36.45
C GLN A 314 36.88 16.07 35.98
N LEU A 315 35.78 16.82 36.04
CA LEU A 315 35.67 18.27 36.31
C LEU A 315 34.25 18.43 36.90
N LEU A 316 34.01 18.54 38.22
CA LEU A 316 34.35 19.64 39.15
C LEU A 316 34.12 21.02 38.49
N ALA A 317 33.07 21.81 38.78
CA ALA A 317 32.44 22.24 40.04
C ALA A 317 32.98 23.58 40.58
N SER A 318 32.10 24.58 40.60
CA SER A 318 31.98 25.74 41.51
C SER A 318 30.83 26.60 40.93
N SER A 319 29.96 27.29 41.66
CA SER A 319 29.83 27.61 43.10
C SER A 319 28.35 27.35 43.52
N GLY A 320 28.02 26.96 44.76
CA GLY A 320 28.13 27.75 46.01
C GLY A 320 26.95 28.73 46.09
N LEU A 321 26.05 28.73 47.08
CA LEU A 321 26.16 28.41 48.51
C LEU A 321 24.89 27.76 49.11
N SER A 322 25.00 27.31 50.35
CA SER A 322 23.95 26.72 51.19
C SER A 322 23.18 27.75 52.04
N GLU A 323 21.92 27.44 52.38
CA GLU A 323 21.49 27.42 53.79
C GLU A 323 20.15 26.64 53.98
N SER A 324 19.77 26.38 55.23
CA SER A 324 18.77 25.36 55.62
C SER A 324 17.37 25.98 55.94
N PRO A 325 16.50 25.46 56.83
CA PRO A 325 15.11 25.19 56.45
C PRO A 325 14.05 26.03 57.18
N SER A 326 12.78 25.99 56.73
CA SER A 326 11.56 25.70 57.55
C SER A 326 10.24 26.38 57.10
N ASN A 327 9.14 25.67 57.37
CA ASN A 327 7.82 26.09 57.88
C ASN A 327 6.96 27.24 57.28
N ARG A 328 5.64 26.94 57.24
CA ARG A 328 4.46 27.85 57.24
C ARG A 328 4.27 28.75 55.99
N SER A 329 3.08 29.28 55.67
CA SER A 329 1.68 28.83 55.91
C SER A 329 0.69 29.74 55.15
N MET A 330 -0.47 29.18 54.77
CA MET A 330 -1.80 29.84 54.77
C MET A 330 -2.11 31.05 53.85
N ARG A 331 -3.25 30.90 53.14
CA ARG A 331 -4.21 31.93 52.65
C ARG A 331 -3.75 32.86 51.48
N GLY A 332 -4.64 33.25 50.56
CA GLY A 332 -6.05 32.86 50.45
C GLY A 332 -6.76 33.33 49.17
N ASP A 333 -7.79 32.57 48.81
CA ASP A 333 -8.99 32.83 48.00
C ASP A 333 -9.09 34.04 47.05
N ALA A 334 -9.31 33.73 45.77
CA ALA A 334 -10.46 34.24 45.00
C ALA A 334 -10.92 33.20 43.95
N SER A 335 -12.23 33.04 43.81
CA SER A 335 -12.98 32.21 42.82
C SER A 335 -14.03 33.14 42.14
N PRO A 336 -14.75 32.80 41.04
CA PRO A 336 -15.23 31.44 40.71
C PRO A 336 -15.53 31.06 39.22
N LEU A 337 -15.87 29.76 39.02
CA LEU A 337 -16.65 29.14 37.90
C LEU A 337 -16.00 29.15 36.49
N SER A 338 -16.19 28.14 35.61
CA SER A 338 -17.34 27.23 35.42
C SER A 338 -16.94 25.75 35.17
N ARG A 339 -17.89 24.82 35.32
CA ARG A 339 -17.74 23.35 35.26
C ARG A 339 -18.38 22.75 34.00
N SER A 340 -17.80 21.66 33.47
CA SER A 340 -18.49 20.69 32.60
C SER A 340 -18.83 19.40 33.38
N PRO A 341 -20.01 18.78 33.21
CA PRO A 341 -20.46 17.65 34.03
C PRO A 341 -20.25 16.25 33.41
N PHE A 342 -20.40 15.23 34.25
CA PHE A 342 -20.51 13.78 33.96
C PHE A 342 -19.25 12.98 33.60
N ARG A 343 -18.42 12.77 34.62
CA ARG A 343 -17.72 11.50 34.85
C ARG A 343 -18.38 10.84 36.07
N LYS A 344 -19.05 9.68 35.95
CA LYS A 344 -19.54 8.92 37.12
C LYS A 344 -18.56 7.80 37.46
N SER A 345 -18.13 7.80 38.72
CA SER A 345 -17.25 6.82 39.34
C SER A 345 -18.01 5.58 39.77
N TRP A 346 -17.30 4.46 39.80
CA TRP A 346 -17.72 3.28 40.57
C TRP A 346 -17.61 3.61 42.06
N LEU A 347 -18.66 3.30 42.82
CA LEU A 347 -18.62 3.28 44.29
C LEU A 347 -18.34 1.86 44.74
N ASN A 348 -17.59 1.73 45.83
CA ASN A 348 -17.21 0.45 46.42
C ASN A 348 -17.49 0.57 47.92
N ASP A 349 -18.48 -0.17 48.42
CA ASP A 349 -18.79 -0.15 49.85
C ASP A 349 -17.74 -0.93 50.64
N GLY A 350 -17.26 -0.34 51.72
CA GLY A 350 -16.15 -0.85 52.52
C GLY A 350 -16.53 -2.06 53.37
N ASN A 351 -16.73 -3.23 52.75
CA ASN A 351 -16.60 -4.55 53.39
C ASN A 351 -16.48 -5.75 52.40
N GLY A 352 -15.76 -5.56 51.29
CA GLY A 352 -14.96 -6.63 50.67
C GLY A 352 -15.68 -7.88 50.13
N THR A 353 -16.96 -7.79 49.75
CA THR A 353 -17.72 -8.91 49.14
C THR A 353 -18.50 -8.45 47.90
N PRO A 354 -18.34 -9.10 46.73
CA PRO A 354 -19.06 -8.71 45.51
C PRO A 354 -20.48 -9.28 45.49
N ILE A 355 -21.49 -8.40 45.49
CA ILE A 355 -22.90 -8.79 45.31
C ILE A 355 -23.19 -8.98 43.82
N VAL A 356 -23.64 -10.18 43.44
CA VAL A 356 -24.03 -10.52 42.06
C VAL A 356 -25.54 -10.31 41.89
N PHE A 357 -25.93 -9.38 41.01
CA PHE A 357 -27.31 -9.26 40.54
C PHE A 357 -27.43 -9.77 39.08
N PRO A 358 -28.33 -10.72 38.79
CA PRO A 358 -28.51 -11.26 37.44
C PRO A 358 -29.31 -10.30 36.56
N ILE A 359 -28.67 -9.67 35.57
CA ILE A 359 -29.34 -8.83 34.58
C ILE A 359 -29.98 -9.70 33.51
N ARG A 360 -31.33 -9.67 33.44
CA ARG A 360 -32.12 -10.31 32.38
C ARG A 360 -32.00 -9.55 31.06
N GLN A 361 -32.01 -10.28 29.94
CA GLN A 361 -32.12 -9.70 28.61
C GLN A 361 -33.48 -9.00 28.43
N PRO A 362 -33.54 -7.78 27.83
CA PRO A 362 -34.79 -7.20 27.39
C PRO A 362 -35.31 -7.92 26.14
N ARG A 363 -36.57 -8.39 26.20
CA ARG A 363 -37.32 -8.88 25.03
C ARG A 363 -37.70 -7.70 24.13
N GLY A 364 -37.70 -7.92 22.82
CA GLY A 364 -38.24 -6.95 21.85
C GLY A 364 -39.76 -6.82 21.97
N PRO A 365 -40.36 -5.72 21.45
CA PRO A 365 -41.79 -5.49 21.49
C PRO A 365 -42.55 -6.38 20.49
N ASP A 366 -43.68 -6.92 20.95
CA ASP A 366 -44.58 -7.82 20.22
C ASP A 366 -45.58 -7.00 19.35
N PRO A 367 -45.88 -7.37 18.09
CA PRO A 367 -46.61 -6.49 17.17
C PRO A 367 -48.14 -6.69 17.24
N ALA A 368 -48.76 -6.34 18.37
CA ALA A 368 -50.23 -6.34 18.49
C ALA A 368 -50.76 -5.39 19.58
N GLN A 369 -50.92 -4.09 19.28
CA GLN A 369 -51.87 -3.22 19.99
C GLN A 369 -52.24 -1.96 19.18
N ASN A 370 -53.47 -1.94 18.67
CA ASN A 370 -54.12 -0.74 18.13
C ASN A 370 -54.87 -0.02 19.26
N PHE A 371 -54.51 1.23 19.58
CA PHE A 371 -55.33 2.28 20.23
C PHE A 371 -54.47 3.57 20.26
N ALA A 372 -54.97 4.80 20.17
CA ALA A 372 -56.23 5.36 19.67
C ALA A 372 -55.97 6.84 19.32
N PHE A 373 -56.80 7.44 18.45
CA PHE A 373 -56.63 8.83 17.99
C PHE A 373 -57.40 9.81 18.90
N ARG A 374 -56.78 10.90 19.40
CA ARG A 374 -57.37 12.26 19.51
C ARG A 374 -56.36 13.33 20.02
N PRO A 375 -56.59 14.64 19.77
CA PRO A 375 -55.52 15.66 19.80
C PRO A 375 -55.72 16.88 20.73
N SER A 376 -54.62 17.59 21.03
CA SER A 376 -54.57 19.01 21.43
C SER A 376 -53.11 19.54 21.29
N ARG A 377 -52.87 20.63 20.54
CA ARG A 377 -52.61 22.02 21.02
C ARG A 377 -51.52 22.11 22.12
N LEU A 378 -50.48 22.93 22.08
CA LEU A 378 -50.00 24.04 21.23
C LEU A 378 -48.44 24.12 21.42
N GLN A 379 -47.61 24.95 20.77
CA GLN A 379 -47.77 26.12 19.88
C GLN A 379 -46.90 25.97 18.61
N LEU A 380 -47.02 26.93 17.67
CA LEU A 380 -46.02 27.24 16.64
C LEU A 380 -45.66 28.74 16.75
N SER A 381 -44.39 29.09 16.55
CA SER A 381 -43.98 30.41 16.05
C SER A 381 -43.59 30.26 14.57
N ALA A 382 -44.56 30.50 13.69
CA ALA A 382 -44.34 30.51 12.24
C ALA A 382 -44.14 31.94 11.74
N ILE A 383 -43.15 32.14 10.87
CA ILE A 383 -43.04 33.35 10.02
C ILE A 383 -43.33 32.89 8.59
N PRO A 384 -44.40 33.39 7.94
CA PRO A 384 -44.74 32.98 6.58
C PRO A 384 -43.97 33.81 5.53
N PHE A 385 -43.66 33.19 4.39
CA PHE A 385 -43.34 33.94 3.17
C PHE A 385 -44.65 34.27 2.45
N GLY A 386 -44.93 35.57 2.30
CA GLY A 386 -46.09 36.05 1.54
C GLY A 386 -45.86 35.94 0.04
N VAL A 387 -46.90 35.54 -0.68
CA VAL A 387 -47.09 35.88 -2.10
C VAL A 387 -47.92 37.16 -2.13
N SER A 388 -47.52 38.13 -2.95
CA SER A 388 -48.29 39.35 -3.19
C SER A 388 -48.94 39.27 -4.55
N ASP A 389 -50.20 38.83 -4.57
CA ASP A 389 -51.13 39.13 -5.66
C ASP A 389 -51.75 40.50 -5.38
N ASP A 390 -51.83 41.36 -6.39
CA ASP A 390 -52.47 42.67 -6.31
C ASP A 390 -53.35 42.85 -7.56
N ASP A 391 -54.66 42.66 -7.38
CA ASP A 391 -55.68 42.81 -8.42
C ASP A 391 -56.27 44.23 -8.37
N SER A 392 -56.32 44.93 -9.51
CA SER A 392 -57.31 45.98 -9.72
C SER A 392 -57.87 45.94 -11.14
N VAL A 393 -59.18 46.20 -11.23
CA VAL A 393 -60.08 45.78 -12.33
C VAL A 393 -60.44 46.97 -13.24
N SER A 394 -60.64 46.71 -14.54
CA SER A 394 -61.46 47.45 -15.55
C SER A 394 -60.84 47.28 -16.96
N ASP A 395 -61.54 47.14 -18.09
CA ASP A 395 -62.97 46.93 -18.40
C ASP A 395 -63.13 46.43 -19.88
N TYR A 396 -64.37 46.15 -20.32
CA TYR A 396 -64.83 46.01 -21.72
C TYR A 396 -64.31 44.89 -22.67
N SER A 397 -65.12 43.84 -22.76
CA SER A 397 -65.82 43.34 -23.97
C SER A 397 -65.18 43.29 -25.38
N GLU A 398 -65.20 42.07 -25.93
CA GLU A 398 -65.83 41.68 -27.22
C GLU A 398 -65.06 41.54 -28.56
N HIS A 399 -65.51 40.50 -29.30
CA HIS A 399 -65.52 40.28 -30.76
C HIS A 399 -64.29 39.73 -31.53
N ARG A 400 -64.35 38.41 -31.75
CA ARG A 400 -63.93 37.60 -32.94
C ARG A 400 -63.19 38.32 -34.10
N ARG A 401 -62.04 37.76 -34.51
CA ARG A 401 -61.90 37.03 -35.80
C ARG A 401 -60.59 36.23 -35.96
N SER A 402 -60.65 35.29 -36.90
CA SER A 402 -59.63 34.33 -37.35
C SER A 402 -58.42 34.95 -38.06
N GLY A 403 -57.24 34.31 -37.97
CA GLY A 403 -56.18 34.50 -38.97
C GLY A 403 -54.81 33.89 -38.68
N LEU A 404 -54.51 32.77 -39.35
CA LEU A 404 -53.17 32.30 -39.77
C LEU A 404 -52.14 31.84 -38.72
N PHE A 405 -51.50 30.71 -39.06
CA PHE A 405 -50.32 30.15 -38.39
C PHE A 405 -49.07 30.94 -38.77
N GLU A 406 -48.23 31.28 -37.78
CA GLU A 406 -46.81 31.52 -38.01
C GLU A 406 -46.01 30.85 -36.88
N VAL A 407 -45.14 29.91 -37.23
CA VAL A 407 -44.39 29.10 -36.26
C VAL A 407 -43.16 29.88 -35.82
N HIS A 408 -43.33 30.77 -34.84
CA HIS A 408 -42.21 31.35 -34.12
C HIS A 408 -41.66 30.37 -33.09
N THR A 409 -40.49 29.81 -33.39
CA THR A 409 -39.60 29.20 -32.41
C THR A 409 -39.41 30.19 -31.25
N PRO A 410 -39.68 29.83 -29.99
CA PRO A 410 -39.43 30.75 -28.89
C PRO A 410 -37.93 31.02 -28.80
N ALA A 411 -37.55 32.29 -28.94
CA ALA A 411 -36.18 32.72 -28.69
C ALA A 411 -35.77 32.26 -27.29
N PHE A 412 -34.58 31.66 -27.17
CA PHE A 412 -34.02 31.24 -25.89
C PHE A 412 -33.93 32.45 -24.97
N GLN A 413 -34.89 32.58 -24.04
CA GLN A 413 -34.79 33.56 -22.98
C GLN A 413 -33.54 33.26 -22.17
N SER A 414 -32.74 34.30 -21.93
CA SER A 414 -31.55 34.27 -21.09
C SER A 414 -31.86 33.50 -19.80
N ILE A 415 -31.15 32.40 -19.56
CA ILE A 415 -31.30 31.62 -18.33
C ILE A 415 -30.79 32.51 -17.21
N THR A 416 -31.72 33.07 -16.44
CA THR A 416 -31.40 33.90 -15.27
C THR A 416 -30.53 33.09 -14.32
N SER A 417 -29.28 33.49 -14.14
CA SER A 417 -28.35 32.79 -13.27
C SER A 417 -28.91 32.71 -11.85
N TYR A 418 -29.02 31.49 -11.31
CA TYR A 418 -29.37 31.33 -9.91
C TYR A 418 -28.18 31.88 -9.09
N PRO A 419 -28.38 32.85 -8.18
CA PRO A 419 -27.27 33.38 -7.40
C PRO A 419 -26.74 32.31 -6.45
N LEU A 420 -25.42 32.23 -6.31
CA LEU A 420 -24.73 31.24 -5.47
C LEU A 420 -25.24 31.26 -4.01
N SER A 421 -25.67 32.42 -3.53
CA SER A 421 -26.30 32.63 -2.21
C SER A 421 -27.61 31.85 -1.98
N LYS A 422 -28.19 31.20 -3.00
CA LYS A 422 -29.34 30.27 -2.85
C LYS A 422 -28.91 28.81 -2.59
N ILE A 423 -27.67 28.45 -2.93
CA ILE A 423 -27.11 27.10 -2.70
C ILE A 423 -26.21 27.09 -1.47
N VAL A 424 -25.48 28.18 -1.24
CA VAL A 424 -24.47 28.33 -0.18
C VAL A 424 -24.85 29.49 0.74
N SER A 425 -24.87 29.23 2.05
CA SER A 425 -25.14 30.22 3.10
C SER A 425 -23.84 30.61 3.82
N PRO A 426 -23.57 31.90 4.10
CA PRO A 426 -22.41 32.30 4.91
C PRO A 426 -22.34 31.65 6.29
N ASN A 427 -23.47 31.13 6.81
CA ASN A 427 -23.54 30.39 8.07
C ASN A 427 -23.27 28.87 7.90
N ASP A 428 -22.93 28.39 6.71
CA ASP A 428 -22.57 26.99 6.49
C ASP A 428 -21.21 26.67 7.10
N ASN A 429 -21.12 25.55 7.83
CA ASN A 429 -19.89 25.17 8.54
C ASN A 429 -18.64 25.06 7.64
N LEU A 430 -18.79 24.89 6.32
CA LEU A 430 -17.65 24.88 5.38
C LEU A 430 -16.80 26.14 5.48
N PHE A 431 -17.39 27.32 5.67
CA PHE A 431 -16.67 28.58 5.83
C PHE A 431 -15.84 28.66 7.11
N SER A 432 -16.22 27.90 8.15
CA SER A 432 -15.44 27.78 9.39
C SER A 432 -14.40 26.64 9.35
N LEU A 433 -14.52 25.72 8.38
CA LEU A 433 -13.65 24.56 8.23
C LEU A 433 -12.50 24.77 7.25
N ALA A 434 -12.68 25.62 6.23
CA ALA A 434 -11.74 25.79 5.13
C ALA A 434 -11.74 27.22 4.56
N PRO A 435 -10.61 27.71 4.02
CA PRO A 435 -10.61 28.91 3.21
C PRO A 435 -11.40 28.65 1.92
N TYR A 436 -11.81 29.72 1.24
CA TYR A 436 -12.53 29.62 -0.03
C TYR A 436 -12.07 30.67 -1.03
N PHE A 437 -12.39 30.41 -2.30
CA PHE A 437 -12.06 31.23 -3.45
C PHE A 437 -13.32 31.35 -4.30
N LEU A 438 -13.71 32.59 -4.62
CA LEU A 438 -14.80 32.89 -5.53
C LEU A 438 -14.22 32.99 -6.95
N LEU A 439 -14.88 32.32 -7.91
CA LEU A 439 -14.42 32.13 -9.27
C LEU A 439 -15.62 32.20 -10.23
N ASP A 440 -15.35 32.41 -11.51
CA ASP A 440 -16.31 32.23 -12.59
C ASP A 440 -16.19 30.82 -13.16
N GLY A 441 -17.33 30.16 -13.43
CA GLY A 441 -17.34 28.75 -13.86
C GLY A 441 -16.63 28.51 -15.19
N GLU A 442 -16.50 29.53 -16.03
CA GLU A 442 -15.75 29.51 -17.30
C GLU A 442 -14.24 29.34 -17.10
N GLN A 443 -13.71 29.66 -15.90
CA GLN A 443 -12.31 29.46 -15.56
C GLN A 443 -11.96 27.98 -15.33
N ILE A 444 -12.95 27.08 -15.29
CA ILE A 444 -12.79 25.70 -14.81
C ILE A 444 -13.19 24.71 -15.91
N ARG A 445 -12.28 23.79 -16.24
CA ARG A 445 -12.46 22.81 -17.31
C ARG A 445 -12.04 21.40 -16.87
N PRO A 446 -12.98 20.46 -16.70
CA PRO A 446 -12.67 19.03 -16.58
C PRO A 446 -11.98 18.53 -17.86
N LEU A 447 -10.90 17.75 -17.70
CA LEU A 447 -10.27 17.00 -18.79
C LEU A 447 -10.74 15.53 -18.69
N ARG A 448 -10.89 14.84 -19.83
CA ARG A 448 -11.61 13.56 -19.89
C ARG A 448 -10.68 12.34 -19.87
N GLU A 449 -9.61 12.38 -20.66
CA GLU A 449 -8.76 11.21 -20.93
C GLU A 449 -7.30 11.45 -20.46
N PRO A 450 -6.54 10.38 -20.15
CA PRO A 450 -5.14 10.46 -19.70
C PRO A 450 -4.20 11.26 -20.62
N TYR A 451 -4.37 11.16 -21.94
CA TYR A 451 -3.55 11.90 -22.91
C TYR A 451 -3.86 13.40 -22.87
N GLU A 452 -5.14 13.79 -22.75
CA GLU A 452 -5.55 15.19 -22.65
C GLU A 452 -4.92 15.84 -21.41
N PHE A 453 -4.88 15.12 -20.29
CA PHE A 453 -4.17 15.58 -19.09
C PHE A 453 -2.68 15.79 -19.35
N TYR A 454 -2.00 14.84 -19.99
CA TYR A 454 -0.56 14.94 -20.23
C TYR A 454 -0.20 16.04 -21.24
N ASP A 455 -0.98 16.20 -22.30
CA ASP A 455 -0.78 17.27 -23.29
C ASP A 455 -1.06 18.65 -22.70
N GLN A 456 -2.09 18.80 -21.86
CA GLN A 456 -2.32 20.03 -21.10
C GLN A 456 -1.20 20.29 -20.09
N LEU A 457 -0.68 19.27 -19.40
CA LEU A 457 0.46 19.40 -18.49
C LEU A 457 1.69 19.94 -19.24
N LYS A 458 2.05 19.35 -20.40
CA LYS A 458 3.16 19.82 -21.24
C LYS A 458 2.93 21.23 -21.77
N ALA A 459 1.74 21.54 -22.26
CA ALA A 459 1.40 22.87 -22.78
C ALA A 459 1.53 23.96 -21.71
N GLN A 460 1.05 23.70 -20.49
CA GLN A 460 1.14 24.63 -19.37
C GLN A 460 2.60 24.81 -18.88
N ILE A 461 3.40 23.74 -18.83
CA ILE A 461 4.85 23.82 -18.56
C ILE A 461 5.55 24.75 -19.57
N LEU A 462 5.27 24.58 -20.87
CA LEU A 462 5.92 25.34 -21.93
C LEU A 462 5.45 26.80 -22.03
N ALA A 463 4.29 27.13 -21.46
CA ALA A 463 3.72 28.47 -21.43
C ALA A 463 4.14 29.30 -20.20
N ALA A 464 4.52 28.63 -19.09
CA ALA A 464 4.86 29.28 -17.82
C ALA A 464 6.11 30.17 -17.92
N LYS A 465 6.08 31.31 -17.23
CA LYS A 465 7.12 32.36 -17.29
C LYS A 465 7.77 32.65 -15.94
N GLU A 466 7.04 32.53 -14.84
CA GLU A 466 7.46 32.92 -13.49
C GLU A 466 7.60 31.72 -12.56
N ARG A 467 6.60 30.82 -12.50
CA ARG A 467 6.63 29.65 -11.61
C ARG A 467 5.99 28.39 -12.19
N ILE A 468 6.57 27.26 -11.83
CA ILE A 468 5.95 25.94 -11.91
C ILE A 468 6.04 25.28 -10.54
N PHE A 469 4.95 24.68 -10.06
CA PHE A 469 5.01 23.76 -8.92
C PHE A 469 4.34 22.43 -9.27
N LEU A 470 4.97 21.31 -8.88
CA LEU A 470 4.47 19.97 -9.15
C LEU A 470 4.48 19.14 -7.86
N ALA A 471 3.30 18.85 -7.30
CA ALA A 471 3.13 17.87 -6.23
C ALA A 471 2.56 16.56 -6.78
N ALA A 472 3.23 15.43 -6.55
CA ALA A 472 2.77 14.09 -6.92
C ALA A 472 3.35 13.02 -5.98
N LEU A 473 2.77 11.81 -5.94
CA LEU A 473 3.36 10.73 -5.13
C LEU A 473 4.75 10.35 -5.66
N TYR A 474 4.91 10.34 -6.98
CA TYR A 474 6.16 10.12 -7.69
C TYR A 474 6.03 10.65 -9.13
N ILE A 475 7.18 10.87 -9.76
CA ILE A 475 7.33 10.92 -11.23
C ILE A 475 7.84 9.53 -11.66
N GLY A 476 7.38 8.97 -12.78
CA GLY A 476 7.91 7.72 -13.32
C GLY A 476 9.37 7.88 -13.74
N SER A 477 10.23 6.88 -13.50
CA SER A 477 11.63 6.96 -13.95
C SER A 477 11.78 6.81 -15.47
N GLU A 478 10.69 6.42 -16.15
CA GLU A 478 10.52 6.40 -17.58
C GLU A 478 10.22 7.79 -18.21
N GLU A 479 9.79 8.79 -17.41
CA GLU A 479 9.23 10.06 -17.89
C GLU A 479 10.24 11.11 -18.38
N LYS A 480 11.13 10.71 -19.29
CA LYS A 480 12.17 11.57 -19.85
C LYS A 480 11.61 12.76 -20.64
N GLU A 481 10.50 12.58 -21.35
CA GLU A 481 9.84 13.65 -22.12
C GLU A 481 9.33 14.77 -21.21
N LEU A 482 8.72 14.44 -20.06
CA LEU A 482 8.28 15.42 -19.07
C LEU A 482 9.45 16.25 -18.52
N ILE A 483 10.58 15.60 -18.22
CA ILE A 483 11.80 16.27 -17.73
C ILE A 483 12.44 17.14 -18.83
N GLU A 484 12.42 16.69 -20.08
CA GLU A 484 12.86 17.52 -21.22
C GLU A 484 11.93 18.72 -21.43
N THR A 485 10.62 18.54 -21.29
CA THR A 485 9.64 19.63 -21.38
C THR A 485 9.90 20.70 -20.32
N LEU A 486 10.20 20.31 -19.07
CA LEU A 486 10.64 21.21 -18.01
C LEU A 486 11.96 21.92 -18.38
N ARG A 487 12.99 21.19 -18.83
CA ARG A 487 14.27 21.74 -19.28
C ARG A 487 14.10 22.80 -20.37
N ILE A 488 13.24 22.54 -21.36
CA ILE A 488 12.93 23.49 -22.44
C ILE A 488 12.28 24.77 -21.88
N ALA A 489 11.32 24.66 -20.96
CA ALA A 489 10.68 25.82 -20.33
C ALA A 489 11.68 26.65 -19.50
N ILE A 490 12.48 25.98 -18.66
CA ILE A 490 13.51 26.61 -17.81
C ILE A 490 14.54 27.38 -18.65
N ARG A 491 15.00 26.80 -19.78
CA ARG A 491 15.95 27.48 -20.69
C ARG A 491 15.34 28.69 -21.41
N LYS A 492 14.01 28.75 -21.58
CA LYS A 492 13.31 29.88 -22.23
C LYS A 492 13.11 31.08 -21.30
N SER A 493 13.10 30.89 -19.98
CA SER A 493 12.93 31.97 -18.99
C SER A 493 13.88 31.78 -17.82
N SER A 494 14.88 32.66 -17.69
CA SER A 494 15.79 32.72 -16.54
C SER A 494 15.08 33.05 -15.21
N ASN A 495 13.89 33.65 -15.31
CA ASN A 495 13.08 34.02 -14.14
C ASN A 495 12.23 32.85 -13.62
N LEU A 496 11.97 31.84 -14.46
CA LEU A 496 11.10 30.71 -14.15
C LEU A 496 11.66 29.88 -13.00
N LYS A 497 10.93 29.79 -11.88
CA LYS A 497 11.26 28.92 -10.74
C LYS A 497 10.40 27.66 -10.74
N VAL A 498 11.01 26.50 -10.57
CA VAL A 498 10.36 25.19 -10.58
C VAL A 498 10.52 24.51 -9.22
N HIS A 499 9.41 24.19 -8.56
CA HIS A 499 9.40 23.46 -7.29
C HIS A 499 8.65 22.12 -7.43
N ILE A 500 9.38 21.01 -7.31
CA ILE A 500 8.80 19.67 -7.35
C ILE A 500 8.76 19.09 -5.93
N LEU A 501 7.59 18.67 -5.45
CA LEU A 501 7.38 18.03 -4.16
C LEU A 501 6.91 16.59 -4.37
N LEU A 502 7.71 15.61 -3.94
CA LEU A 502 7.38 14.18 -4.05
C LEU A 502 7.39 13.48 -2.69
N ASP A 503 6.89 12.24 -2.63
CA ASP A 503 7.13 11.37 -1.48
C ASP A 503 8.54 10.76 -1.52
N CYS A 504 9.27 10.83 -0.40
CA CYS A 504 10.65 10.38 -0.29
C CYS A 504 10.84 8.88 -0.51
N LEU A 505 9.95 8.03 0.01
CA LEU A 505 10.05 6.57 -0.11
C LEU A 505 9.75 6.11 -1.53
N ARG A 506 8.93 6.88 -2.25
CA ARG A 506 8.54 6.62 -3.63
C ARG A 506 9.58 7.18 -4.61
N ALA A 507 10.08 8.38 -4.36
CA ALA A 507 11.07 9.05 -5.20
C ALA A 507 12.48 8.42 -5.12
N THR A 508 12.86 7.80 -4.00
CA THR A 508 14.15 7.11 -3.86
C THR A 508 14.10 5.61 -4.21
N ARG A 509 13.00 5.13 -4.81
CA ARG A 509 12.79 3.70 -5.08
C ARG A 509 13.43 3.25 -6.39
N GLY A 510 14.75 3.01 -6.37
CA GLY A 510 15.48 2.30 -7.43
C GLY A 510 15.45 0.77 -7.27
N GLY A 511 15.95 0.07 -8.30
CA GLY A 511 16.16 -1.38 -8.26
C GLY A 511 17.57 -1.78 -7.83
N LYS A 512 17.97 -3.03 -8.12
CA LYS A 512 19.30 -3.56 -7.73
C LYS A 512 20.34 -3.46 -8.86
N SER A 513 19.94 -2.96 -10.03
CA SER A 513 20.81 -2.75 -11.19
C SER A 513 20.95 -1.26 -11.50
N HIS A 514 22.09 -0.85 -12.06
CA HIS A 514 22.28 0.51 -12.59
C HIS A 514 21.26 0.90 -13.68
N LYS A 515 20.51 -0.06 -14.24
CA LYS A 515 19.41 0.19 -15.19
C LYS A 515 18.08 0.59 -14.52
N ASP A 516 17.92 0.35 -13.21
CA ASP A 516 16.68 0.59 -12.48
C ASP A 516 16.71 1.95 -11.75
N GLN A 517 16.86 3.05 -12.50
CA GLN A 517 16.93 4.41 -11.96
C GLN A 517 15.68 4.75 -11.13
N SER A 518 15.88 5.46 -10.01
CA SER A 518 14.79 6.02 -9.21
C SER A 518 14.34 7.38 -9.76
N PRO A 519 13.12 7.85 -9.41
CA PRO A 519 12.68 9.21 -9.76
C PRO A 519 13.64 10.32 -9.28
N ALA A 520 14.35 10.12 -8.18
CA ALA A 520 15.38 11.02 -7.69
C ALA A 520 16.63 11.04 -8.61
N ASP A 521 17.05 9.89 -9.14
CA ASP A 521 18.14 9.81 -10.12
C ASP A 521 17.78 10.51 -11.45
N LEU A 522 16.50 10.44 -11.86
CA LEU A 522 15.98 11.14 -13.04
C LEU A 522 15.98 12.68 -12.85
N LEU A 523 15.69 13.16 -11.63
CA LEU A 523 15.59 14.58 -11.31
C LEU A 523 16.92 15.25 -10.94
N ALA A 524 17.89 14.51 -10.40
CA ALA A 524 19.17 15.06 -9.96
C ALA A 524 19.95 15.81 -11.07
N PRO A 525 19.99 15.35 -12.34
CA PRO A 525 20.59 16.10 -13.44
C PRO A 525 19.93 17.46 -13.68
N LEU A 526 18.59 17.55 -13.56
CA LEU A 526 17.86 18.81 -13.76
C LEU A 526 18.19 19.83 -12.65
N VAL A 527 18.33 19.39 -11.41
CA VAL A 527 18.78 20.23 -10.28
C VAL A 527 20.25 20.63 -10.43
N LYS A 528 21.10 19.77 -11.03
CA LYS A 528 22.52 20.06 -11.31
C LYS A 528 22.68 21.09 -12.43
N GLU A 529 21.82 21.03 -13.44
CA GLU A 529 21.81 21.94 -14.59
C GLU A 529 21.26 23.33 -14.24
N PHE A 530 20.27 23.41 -13.34
CA PHE A 530 19.56 24.65 -13.01
C PHE A 530 19.45 24.90 -11.49
N PRO A 531 20.57 25.02 -10.75
CA PRO A 531 20.60 25.05 -9.29
C PRO A 531 19.81 26.21 -8.66
N ASP A 532 19.72 27.35 -9.34
CA ASP A 532 19.01 28.55 -8.87
C ASP A 532 17.55 28.63 -9.32
N GLN A 533 17.13 27.76 -10.24
CA GLN A 533 15.76 27.73 -10.77
C GLN A 533 14.98 26.49 -10.32
N VAL A 534 15.61 25.35 -10.09
CA VAL A 534 14.92 24.08 -9.79
C VAL A 534 15.19 23.63 -8.35
N THR A 535 14.13 23.47 -7.57
CA THR A 535 14.15 22.85 -6.23
C THR A 535 13.31 21.58 -6.22
N VAL A 536 13.88 20.48 -5.70
CA VAL A 536 13.18 19.21 -5.51
C VAL A 536 13.14 18.88 -4.02
N SER A 537 11.94 18.77 -3.47
CA SER A 537 11.66 18.45 -2.07
C SER A 537 11.00 17.08 -1.95
N LEU A 538 11.45 16.28 -0.98
CA LEU A 538 10.98 14.93 -0.73
C LEU A 538 10.41 14.84 0.70
N TYR A 539 9.08 14.84 0.83
CA TYR A 539 8.44 14.64 2.13
C TYR A 539 8.59 13.20 2.59
N HIS A 540 8.91 12.99 3.87
CA HIS A 540 9.03 11.66 4.45
C HIS A 540 8.07 11.52 5.64
N THR A 541 7.15 10.56 5.55
CA THR A 541 6.17 10.29 6.59
C THR A 541 6.84 9.94 7.92
N PRO A 542 6.41 10.52 9.05
CA PRO A 542 6.89 10.16 10.37
C PRO A 542 6.44 8.75 10.77
N ASP A 543 7.15 8.15 11.75
CA ASP A 543 6.93 6.78 12.28
C ASP A 543 7.41 5.58 11.44
N LEU A 544 8.12 5.79 10.32
CA LEU A 544 8.83 4.70 9.63
C LEU A 544 10.09 4.25 10.42
N LYS A 545 9.89 3.48 11.50
CA LYS A 545 10.97 3.08 12.44
C LYS A 545 11.71 1.79 12.06
N GLY A 546 13.03 1.85 12.15
CA GLY A 546 13.89 0.75 12.60
C GLY A 546 13.71 -0.62 11.93
N PHE A 547 13.78 -1.68 12.74
CA PHE A 547 13.91 -3.09 12.31
C PHE A 547 12.80 -3.55 11.33
N LEU A 548 11.59 -2.98 11.39
CA LEU A 548 10.52 -3.26 10.40
C LEU A 548 10.97 -3.01 8.96
N LYS A 549 11.74 -1.93 8.71
CA LYS A 549 12.27 -1.58 7.38
C LYS A 549 13.24 -2.63 6.81
N ARG A 550 13.76 -3.54 7.64
CA ARG A 550 14.68 -4.64 7.25
C ARG A 550 13.94 -5.90 6.81
N PHE A 551 12.68 -6.08 7.22
CA PHE A 551 11.90 -7.32 7.00
C PHE A 551 10.59 -7.11 6.22
N LEU A 552 10.01 -5.91 6.20
CA LEU A 552 8.94 -5.58 5.26
C LEU A 552 9.55 -5.37 3.86
N PRO A 553 9.02 -6.03 2.81
CA PRO A 553 9.33 -5.65 1.43
C PRO A 553 9.00 -4.17 1.21
N SER A 554 9.76 -3.47 0.36
CA SER A 554 9.65 -2.01 0.19
C SER A 554 8.23 -1.50 -0.08
N ARG A 555 7.38 -2.32 -0.71
CA ARG A 555 5.95 -2.05 -0.98
C ARG A 555 5.04 -2.04 0.27
N PHE A 556 5.44 -2.64 1.39
CA PHE A 556 4.67 -2.62 2.65
C PHE A 556 5.02 -1.43 3.54
N ASN A 557 6.21 -0.83 3.37
CA ASN A 557 6.55 0.46 4.01
C ASN A 557 5.60 1.58 3.57
N GLU A 558 5.01 1.45 2.37
CA GLU A 558 3.98 2.36 1.82
C GLU A 558 2.67 2.37 2.62
N GLY A 559 2.42 1.38 3.49
CA GLY A 559 1.21 1.30 4.32
C GLY A 559 1.22 2.20 5.56
N ILE A 560 2.34 2.84 5.90
CA ILE A 560 2.49 3.69 7.09
C ILE A 560 2.01 5.14 6.83
N GLY A 561 1.82 5.51 5.56
CA GLY A 561 1.38 6.83 5.09
C GLY A 561 2.40 7.44 4.13
N LEU A 562 1.97 8.25 3.18
CA LEU A 562 2.79 8.90 2.14
C LEU A 562 2.35 10.34 1.86
N MET A 563 3.19 11.12 1.19
CA MET A 563 2.77 12.38 0.57
C MET A 563 1.90 12.08 -0.64
N HIS A 564 0.59 12.26 -0.50
CA HIS A 564 -0.39 11.84 -1.50
C HIS A 564 -1.10 13.00 -2.20
N ILE A 565 -0.68 14.26 -2.02
CA ILE A 565 -1.17 15.42 -2.79
C ILE A 565 -0.89 15.26 -4.30
N LYS A 566 -1.79 15.83 -5.13
CA LYS A 566 -1.65 15.97 -6.60
C LYS A 566 -2.12 17.37 -7.01
N ALA A 567 -1.18 18.26 -7.27
CA ALA A 567 -1.46 19.64 -7.69
C ALA A 567 -0.31 20.16 -8.56
N PHE A 568 -0.66 20.73 -9.70
CA PHE A 568 0.30 21.16 -10.73
C PHE A 568 -0.02 22.61 -11.11
N GLY A 569 0.82 23.57 -10.71
CA GLY A 569 0.60 24.99 -10.95
C GLY A 569 1.58 25.59 -11.94
N PHE A 570 1.11 26.54 -12.74
CA PHE A 570 1.81 27.17 -13.85
C PHE A 570 1.42 28.66 -13.88
N ASP A 571 2.29 29.53 -13.36
CA ASP A 571 1.99 30.94 -13.06
C ASP A 571 0.70 31.10 -12.24
N ASP A 572 -0.44 31.42 -12.87
CA ASP A 572 -1.75 31.53 -12.22
C ASP A 572 -2.75 30.42 -12.60
N ASN A 573 -2.36 29.47 -13.45
CA ASN A 573 -3.12 28.28 -13.79
C ASN A 573 -2.80 27.12 -12.83
N LEU A 574 -3.78 26.22 -12.63
CA LEU A 574 -3.69 25.07 -11.73
C LEU A 574 -4.38 23.86 -12.35
N ILE A 575 -3.75 22.69 -12.29
CA ILE A 575 -4.39 21.39 -12.57
C ILE A 575 -4.45 20.59 -11.26
N LEU A 576 -5.66 20.15 -10.89
CA LEU A 576 -5.91 19.21 -9.80
C LEU A 576 -6.33 17.85 -10.35
N SER A 577 -5.88 16.77 -9.71
CA SER A 577 -6.13 15.40 -10.16
C SER A 577 -5.97 14.37 -9.03
N GLY A 578 -6.29 13.10 -9.26
CA GLY A 578 -5.79 11.96 -8.48
C GLY A 578 -4.52 11.31 -9.07
N ALA A 579 -4.10 11.74 -10.27
CA ALA A 579 -3.09 11.08 -11.10
C ALA A 579 -1.64 11.40 -10.72
N ASN A 580 -0.77 10.38 -10.76
CA ASN A 580 0.68 10.59 -10.64
C ASN A 580 1.29 10.83 -12.01
N LEU A 581 2.51 11.38 -12.04
CA LEU A 581 3.19 11.74 -13.28
C LEU A 581 3.97 10.53 -13.81
N SER A 582 3.31 9.57 -14.46
CA SER A 582 3.94 8.33 -14.97
C SER A 582 3.11 7.68 -16.06
N HIS A 583 3.74 6.83 -16.87
CA HIS A 583 3.27 6.39 -18.18
C HIS A 583 1.82 5.90 -18.19
N ASN A 584 1.45 5.04 -17.22
CA ASN A 584 0.09 4.53 -17.11
C ASN A 584 -0.94 5.66 -16.93
N TYR A 585 -0.66 6.67 -16.10
CA TYR A 585 -1.55 7.83 -15.86
C TYR A 585 -1.61 8.83 -17.02
N PHE A 586 -0.70 8.71 -18.00
CA PHE A 586 -0.71 9.48 -19.24
C PHE A 586 -1.36 8.70 -20.40
N ASN A 587 -1.57 7.39 -20.27
CA ASN A 587 -2.03 6.52 -21.36
C ASN A 587 -3.33 5.75 -21.07
N ASN A 588 -3.36 4.90 -20.02
CA ASN A 588 -4.41 3.88 -19.85
C ASN A 588 -4.90 3.69 -18.39
N ARG A 589 -4.64 4.65 -17.51
CA ARG A 589 -5.15 4.68 -16.14
C ARG A 589 -6.07 5.88 -15.95
N GLN A 590 -7.37 5.61 -16.02
CA GLN A 590 -8.42 6.62 -15.89
C GLN A 590 -8.42 7.23 -14.49
N ASP A 591 -8.13 8.52 -14.39
CA ASP A 591 -8.34 9.32 -13.19
C ASP A 591 -9.31 10.48 -13.52
N ARG A 592 -9.38 11.49 -12.66
CA ARG A 592 -10.02 12.78 -12.93
C ARG A 592 -9.00 13.90 -13.01
N TYR A 593 -9.30 14.92 -13.77
CA TYR A 593 -8.40 16.05 -14.00
C TYR A 593 -9.24 17.31 -14.18
N MET A 594 -8.87 18.39 -13.50
CA MET A 594 -9.58 19.67 -13.58
C MET A 594 -8.57 20.80 -13.71
N LEU A 595 -8.61 21.46 -14.86
CA LEU A 595 -7.83 22.65 -15.17
C LEU A 595 -8.59 23.89 -14.68
N PHE A 596 -7.91 24.74 -13.93
CA PHE A 596 -8.35 26.05 -13.51
C PHE A 596 -7.43 27.08 -14.18
N THR A 597 -8.00 28.07 -14.85
CA THR A 597 -7.27 29.03 -15.69
C THR A 597 -7.43 30.45 -15.13
N ASN A 598 -6.33 31.18 -15.00
CA ASN A 598 -6.30 32.54 -14.45
C ASN A 598 -6.91 32.63 -13.03
N VAL A 599 -6.47 31.77 -12.11
CA VAL A 599 -7.00 31.67 -10.74
C VAL A 599 -5.95 32.01 -9.66
N PRO A 600 -5.30 33.19 -9.72
CA PRO A 600 -4.11 33.54 -8.95
C PRO A 600 -4.23 33.22 -7.45
N ASN A 601 -5.36 33.54 -6.83
CA ASN A 601 -5.56 33.31 -5.40
C ASN A 601 -5.57 31.82 -5.00
N LEU A 602 -6.19 30.96 -5.83
CA LEU A 602 -6.21 29.51 -5.61
C LEU A 602 -4.84 28.89 -5.92
N THR A 603 -4.20 29.33 -7.01
CA THR A 603 -2.84 28.88 -7.36
C THR A 603 -1.81 29.29 -6.29
N ASN A 604 -1.94 30.49 -5.74
CA ASN A 604 -1.15 30.96 -4.58
C ASN A 604 -1.36 30.11 -3.31
N TYR A 605 -2.58 29.58 -3.06
CA TYR A 605 -2.83 28.68 -1.94
C TYR A 605 -2.07 27.36 -2.10
N PHE A 606 -2.10 26.74 -3.28
CA PHE A 606 -1.40 25.49 -3.53
C PHE A 606 0.13 25.65 -3.60
N ASP A 607 0.62 26.77 -4.15
CA ASP A 607 2.05 27.13 -4.12
C ASP A 607 2.56 27.27 -2.68
N ASP A 608 1.84 28.02 -1.84
CA ASP A 608 2.17 28.22 -0.43
C ASP A 608 2.04 26.94 0.39
N LEU A 609 1.07 26.07 0.08
CA LEU A 609 0.93 24.73 0.69
C LEU A 609 2.17 23.86 0.41
N ILE A 610 2.58 23.79 -0.85
CA ILE A 610 3.71 22.98 -1.31
C ILE A 610 5.02 23.51 -0.72
N LYS A 611 5.23 24.84 -0.74
CA LYS A 611 6.37 25.51 -0.11
C LYS A 611 6.40 25.30 1.40
N THR A 612 5.24 25.33 2.06
CA THR A 612 5.11 25.06 3.51
C THR A 612 5.51 23.61 3.83
N ILE A 613 5.02 22.62 3.09
CA ILE A 613 5.43 21.20 3.28
C ILE A 613 6.92 21.01 2.99
N ALA A 614 7.46 21.75 2.02
CA ALA A 614 8.88 21.70 1.69
C ALA A 614 9.80 22.19 2.82
N THR A 615 9.38 23.11 3.70
CA THR A 615 10.25 23.61 4.78
C THR A 615 10.60 22.54 5.82
N PHE A 616 9.83 21.45 5.89
CA PHE A 616 10.10 20.28 6.74
C PHE A 616 10.28 18.99 5.91
N SER A 617 10.65 19.10 4.64
CA SER A 617 10.96 17.97 3.76
C SER A 617 12.46 17.87 3.48
N TYR A 618 12.97 16.71 3.06
CA TYR A 618 14.34 16.62 2.56
C TYR A 618 14.46 17.40 1.24
N ILE A 619 15.61 18.01 0.99
CA ILE A 619 15.96 18.65 -0.28
C ILE A 619 16.90 17.71 -1.02
N LEU A 620 16.56 17.40 -2.28
CA LEU A 620 17.45 16.66 -3.16
C LEU A 620 18.58 17.60 -3.62
N LYS A 621 19.82 17.16 -3.43
CA LYS A 621 21.02 17.81 -3.97
C LYS A 621 21.77 16.82 -4.87
N PRO A 622 22.30 17.27 -6.03
CA PRO A 622 23.18 16.44 -6.85
C PRO A 622 24.42 15.98 -6.07
N ASP A 623 24.91 14.81 -6.44
CA ASP A 623 26.20 14.25 -6.04
C ASP A 623 26.87 13.66 -7.28
N GLU A 624 28.19 13.41 -7.28
CA GLU A 624 29.01 13.21 -8.50
C GLU A 624 28.30 12.45 -9.63
N ASN A 625 27.87 11.22 -9.32
CA ASN A 625 27.12 10.30 -10.19
C ASN A 625 25.77 9.86 -9.55
N SER A 626 25.21 10.63 -8.62
CA SER A 626 24.03 10.25 -7.82
C SER A 626 23.33 11.48 -7.22
N PHE A 627 22.60 11.30 -6.12
CA PHE A 627 21.98 12.35 -5.34
C PHE A 627 22.18 12.12 -3.84
N LYS A 628 22.16 13.21 -3.07
CA LYS A 628 22.10 13.20 -1.61
C LYS A 628 20.86 13.94 -1.12
N LEU A 629 20.31 13.49 0.00
CA LEU A 629 19.17 14.13 0.64
C LEU A 629 19.64 14.94 1.83
N VAL A 630 19.37 16.24 1.81
CA VAL A 630 19.72 17.18 2.87
C VAL A 630 18.44 17.63 3.56
N LEU A 631 18.29 17.30 4.84
CA LEU A 631 17.20 17.86 5.64
C LEU A 631 17.58 19.31 6.04
N PRO A 632 16.66 20.28 6.01
CA PRO A 632 16.89 21.57 6.66
C PRO A 632 17.06 21.40 8.17
N ASN A 633 17.34 22.50 8.91
CA ASN A 633 17.53 22.49 10.36
C ASN A 633 16.20 22.26 11.13
N VAL A 634 15.63 21.06 10.97
CA VAL A 634 14.36 20.60 11.53
C VAL A 634 14.56 19.19 12.11
N PRO A 635 13.69 18.70 13.02
CA PRO A 635 13.82 17.35 13.56
C PRO A 635 13.67 16.30 12.46
N ASP A 636 14.50 15.26 12.45
CA ASP A 636 14.43 14.22 11.42
C ASP A 636 13.16 13.33 11.54
N PRO A 637 12.38 13.11 10.46
CA PRO A 637 11.11 12.40 10.54
C PRO A 637 11.24 10.91 10.89
N SER A 638 12.41 10.30 10.63
CA SER A 638 12.66 8.87 10.86
C SER A 638 13.16 8.59 12.29
N SER A 639 14.05 9.43 12.80
CA SER A 639 14.73 9.27 14.10
C SER A 639 14.11 10.12 15.21
N GLN A 640 13.51 11.27 14.86
CA GLN A 640 12.94 12.24 15.80
C GLN A 640 11.43 12.45 15.59
N SER A 641 10.71 11.46 15.02
CA SER A 641 9.28 11.50 14.66
C SER A 641 8.36 12.32 15.60
N LYS A 642 8.47 12.16 16.93
CA LYS A 642 7.63 12.91 17.90
C LYS A 642 7.86 14.42 17.83
N TRP A 643 9.12 14.85 17.70
CA TRP A 643 9.51 16.25 17.57
C TRP A 643 9.18 16.78 16.17
N PHE A 644 9.43 15.97 15.13
CA PHE A 644 9.05 16.28 13.75
C PHE A 644 7.55 16.58 13.64
N LYS A 645 6.70 15.68 14.14
CA LYS A 645 5.23 15.88 14.15
C LYS A 645 4.84 17.18 14.84
N LYS A 646 5.37 17.45 16.05
CA LYS A 646 5.08 18.70 16.77
C LYS A 646 5.48 19.93 15.95
N HIS A 647 6.64 19.90 15.31
CA HIS A 647 7.16 21.00 14.50
C HIS A 647 6.34 21.21 13.22
N ALA A 648 6.10 20.15 12.43
CA ALA A 648 5.29 20.19 11.22
C ALA A 648 3.81 20.55 11.50
N SER A 649 3.22 20.07 12.60
CA SER A 649 1.88 20.50 13.04
C SER A 649 1.79 22.00 13.30
N LEU A 650 2.80 22.59 13.96
CA LEU A 650 2.81 24.04 14.22
C LEU A 650 2.91 24.85 12.92
N ILE A 651 3.78 24.42 11.99
CA ILE A 651 3.93 25.05 10.68
C ILE A 651 2.62 24.95 9.87
N MET A 652 2.02 23.76 9.80
CA MET A 652 0.78 23.56 9.03
C MET A 652 -0.43 24.26 9.66
N ASN A 653 -0.53 24.34 10.99
CA ASN A 653 -1.58 25.12 11.65
C ASN A 653 -1.42 26.63 11.35
N HIS A 654 -0.19 27.16 11.35
CA HIS A 654 0.05 28.55 10.97
C HIS A 654 -0.35 28.82 9.50
N PHE A 655 -0.07 27.88 8.58
CA PHE A 655 -0.55 27.93 7.20
C PHE A 655 -2.08 27.96 7.13
N ILE A 656 -2.78 27.08 7.86
CA ILE A 656 -4.25 27.08 7.92
C ILE A 656 -4.76 28.43 8.45
N GLU A 657 -4.28 28.91 9.59
CA GLU A 657 -4.69 30.20 10.16
C GLU A 657 -4.46 31.37 9.20
N LYS A 658 -3.32 31.41 8.52
CA LYS A 658 -2.96 32.43 7.51
C LYS A 658 -3.99 32.48 6.38
N TRP A 659 -4.46 31.33 5.89
CA TRP A 659 -5.43 31.28 4.80
C TRP A 659 -6.88 31.43 5.24
N MET A 660 -7.27 30.90 6.41
CA MET A 660 -8.59 31.16 7.01
C MET A 660 -8.83 32.67 7.18
N LYS A 661 -7.82 33.42 7.66
CA LYS A 661 -7.89 34.89 7.84
C LYS A 661 -8.03 35.69 6.53
N LYS A 662 -7.73 35.10 5.38
CA LYS A 662 -7.91 35.76 4.07
C LYS A 662 -9.33 35.61 3.51
N GLY A 663 -10.10 34.64 3.99
CA GLY A 663 -11.45 34.33 3.52
C GLY A 663 -12.56 35.13 4.19
N ASP A 664 -12.43 36.45 4.32
CA ASP A 664 -13.47 37.25 4.98
C ASP A 664 -14.64 37.57 4.01
N ILE A 665 -15.83 37.04 4.30
CA ILE A 665 -16.98 37.05 3.37
C ILE A 665 -17.64 38.44 3.37
N ARG A 666 -17.74 39.07 2.20
CA ARG A 666 -18.74 40.12 1.99
C ARG A 666 -19.91 39.56 1.18
N ALA A 667 -21.12 39.59 1.73
CA ALA A 667 -22.31 38.99 1.12
C ALA A 667 -22.67 39.54 -0.28
N HIS A 668 -22.11 40.67 -0.69
CA HIS A 668 -22.22 41.18 -2.07
C HIS A 668 -21.34 40.41 -3.08
N GLN A 669 -20.20 39.87 -2.66
CA GLN A 669 -19.29 39.12 -3.56
C GLN A 669 -19.92 37.78 -4.00
N LEU A 670 -20.72 37.15 -3.13
CA LEU A 670 -21.53 35.96 -3.46
C LEU A 670 -22.68 36.23 -4.48
N LYS A 671 -22.87 37.48 -4.90
CA LYS A 671 -23.74 37.85 -6.03
C LYS A 671 -22.99 38.14 -7.32
N GLN A 672 -21.66 38.27 -7.27
CA GLN A 672 -20.82 38.62 -8.42
C GLN A 672 -20.26 37.36 -9.11
N PHE A 673 -19.94 36.32 -8.33
CA PHE A 673 -19.39 35.07 -8.81
C PHE A 673 -20.42 33.95 -8.79
N ASP A 674 -20.36 33.06 -9.78
CA ASP A 674 -21.24 31.90 -9.89
C ASP A 674 -20.66 30.61 -9.26
N THR A 675 -19.36 30.62 -8.91
CA THR A 675 -18.65 29.43 -8.44
C THR A 675 -17.82 29.72 -7.19
N ILE A 676 -17.78 28.77 -6.26
CA ILE A 676 -16.96 28.80 -5.06
C ILE A 676 -16.18 27.50 -4.89
N VAL A 677 -14.91 27.64 -4.52
CA VAL A 677 -13.96 26.55 -4.31
C VAL A 677 -13.40 26.61 -2.89
N PHE A 678 -13.54 25.51 -2.15
CA PHE A 678 -12.94 25.30 -0.83
C PHE A 678 -11.84 24.24 -0.93
N PRO A 679 -10.54 24.60 -0.93
CA PRO A 679 -9.48 23.62 -0.79
C PRO A 679 -9.39 23.12 0.66
N VAL A 680 -9.32 21.80 0.82
CA VAL A 680 -9.26 21.10 2.10
C VAL A 680 -8.08 20.14 2.12
N ILE A 681 -7.44 20.00 3.28
CA ILE A 681 -6.30 19.09 3.48
C ILE A 681 -6.57 18.05 4.58
N GLN A 682 -6.02 16.86 4.39
CA GLN A 682 -6.00 15.78 5.39
C GLN A 682 -4.55 15.51 5.77
N MET A 683 -4.20 15.67 7.05
CA MET A 683 -2.87 15.33 7.57
C MET A 683 -3.01 14.81 9.01
N ALA A 684 -3.73 13.69 9.18
CA ALA A 684 -4.03 13.15 10.50
C ALA A 684 -2.79 12.85 11.39
N PRO A 685 -1.62 12.43 10.85
CA PRO A 685 -0.38 12.34 11.64
C PRO A 685 0.10 13.66 12.25
N LEU A 686 -0.37 14.80 11.71
CA LEU A 686 -0.12 16.17 12.17
C LEU A 686 -1.34 16.78 12.89
N GLY A 687 -2.42 16.02 13.09
CA GLY A 687 -3.65 16.48 13.77
C GLY A 687 -4.68 17.19 12.88
N ILE A 688 -4.47 17.27 11.56
CA ILE A 688 -5.32 18.03 10.64
C ILE A 688 -6.32 17.10 9.94
N ARG A 689 -7.61 17.46 9.99
CA ARG A 689 -8.72 16.67 9.42
C ARG A 689 -9.77 17.51 8.67
N GLN A 690 -9.35 18.56 7.96
CA GLN A 690 -10.29 19.45 7.26
C GLN A 690 -11.08 18.69 6.19
N ASP A 691 -10.39 17.87 5.38
CA ASP A 691 -11.02 17.05 4.32
C ASP A 691 -12.07 16.08 4.87
N GLU A 692 -11.70 15.22 5.82
CA GLU A 692 -12.65 14.24 6.39
C GLU A 692 -13.87 14.95 7.00
N THR A 693 -13.66 16.06 7.72
CA THR A 693 -14.73 16.81 8.37
C THR A 693 -15.65 17.49 7.36
N ALA A 694 -15.10 18.13 6.33
CA ALA A 694 -15.86 18.81 5.28
C ALA A 694 -16.63 17.82 4.40
N THR A 695 -16.01 16.71 4.00
CA THR A 695 -16.68 15.65 3.24
C THR A 695 -17.82 15.02 4.03
N LEU A 696 -17.64 14.73 5.32
CA LEU A 696 -18.71 14.23 6.18
C LEU A 696 -19.83 15.26 6.36
N PHE A 697 -19.52 16.55 6.52
CA PHE A 697 -20.52 17.62 6.59
C PHE A 697 -21.36 17.72 5.30
N ILE A 698 -20.75 17.55 4.13
CA ILE A 698 -21.47 17.51 2.84
C ILE A 698 -22.41 16.31 2.79
N LEU A 699 -21.95 15.11 3.17
CA LEU A 699 -22.80 13.91 3.20
C LEU A 699 -23.95 14.03 4.20
N ASP A 700 -23.70 14.56 5.39
CA ASP A 700 -24.73 14.84 6.41
C ASP A 700 -25.76 15.88 5.89
N THR A 701 -25.29 16.89 5.14
CA THR A 701 -26.15 17.92 4.52
C THR A 701 -27.02 17.33 3.41
N ILE A 702 -26.45 16.50 2.52
CA ILE A 702 -27.19 15.78 1.49
C ILE A 702 -28.26 14.88 2.12
N ALA A 703 -27.93 14.14 3.18
CA ALA A 703 -28.89 13.29 3.87
C ALA A 703 -30.05 14.09 4.47
N LYS A 704 -29.76 15.20 5.17
CA LYS A 704 -30.77 16.10 5.76
C LYS A 704 -31.67 16.77 4.70
N ARG A 705 -31.11 17.24 3.59
CA ARG A 705 -31.90 17.88 2.53
C ARG A 705 -32.73 16.86 1.75
N SER A 706 -32.22 15.65 1.55
CA SER A 706 -32.93 14.57 0.86
C SER A 706 -34.14 14.06 1.66
N SER A 707 -34.06 13.99 2.99
CA SER A 707 -35.20 13.55 3.80
C SER A 707 -36.36 14.55 3.77
N ILE A 708 -36.07 15.86 3.71
CA ILE A 708 -37.06 16.92 3.54
C ILE A 708 -37.75 16.81 2.17
N CYS A 709 -36.99 16.62 1.08
CA CYS A 709 -37.56 16.51 -0.27
C CYS A 709 -38.43 15.25 -0.44
N TYR A 710 -38.00 14.12 0.15
CA TYR A 710 -38.65 12.80 0.01
C TYR A 710 -40.13 12.79 0.40
N HIS A 711 -40.54 13.62 1.36
CA HIS A 711 -41.92 13.64 1.86
C HIS A 711 -42.90 14.40 0.95
N ASN A 712 -42.41 15.23 0.01
CA ASN A 712 -43.27 16.14 -0.75
C ASN A 712 -43.45 15.76 -2.22
N LYS A 713 -42.42 15.24 -2.91
CA LYS A 713 -42.48 14.78 -4.31
C LYS A 713 -41.42 13.68 -4.50
N ASN A 714 -41.63 12.72 -5.43
CA ASN A 714 -40.74 11.57 -5.74
C ASN A 714 -39.36 11.95 -6.37
N VAL A 715 -38.79 13.09 -5.97
CA VAL A 715 -37.54 13.64 -6.45
C VAL A 715 -36.50 13.53 -5.33
N HIS A 716 -35.34 12.98 -5.66
CA HIS A 716 -34.24 12.78 -4.73
C HIS A 716 -33.03 13.56 -5.22
N TRP A 717 -32.20 14.01 -4.28
CA TRP A 717 -30.83 14.37 -4.62
C TRP A 717 -30.12 13.09 -5.11
N GLN A 718 -29.26 13.24 -6.11
CA GLN A 718 -28.50 12.12 -6.67
C GLN A 718 -27.01 12.37 -6.48
N VAL A 719 -26.32 11.37 -5.97
CA VAL A 719 -24.89 11.42 -5.65
C VAL A 719 -24.17 10.33 -6.41
N PHE A 720 -23.13 10.72 -7.14
CA PHE A 720 -22.13 9.80 -7.67
C PHE A 720 -20.88 9.93 -6.81
N PHE A 721 -20.36 8.83 -6.29
CA PHE A 721 -19.21 8.83 -5.38
C PHE A 721 -18.22 7.75 -5.85
N THR A 722 -17.03 8.15 -6.26
CA THR A 722 -16.02 7.26 -6.83
C THR A 722 -14.78 7.14 -5.93
N SER A 723 -14.21 5.94 -5.89
CA SER A 723 -12.87 5.71 -5.35
C SER A 723 -12.18 4.59 -6.11
N GLY A 724 -10.97 4.86 -6.60
CA GLY A 724 -10.10 3.86 -7.24
C GLY A 724 -9.73 2.66 -6.37
N TYR A 725 -9.88 2.79 -5.05
CA TYR A 725 -9.73 1.70 -4.08
C TYR A 725 -10.94 1.70 -3.14
N PHE A 726 -11.98 0.92 -3.48
CA PHE A 726 -13.24 0.90 -2.74
C PHE A 726 -13.06 0.32 -1.32
N ASN A 727 -12.77 1.20 -0.35
CA ASN A 727 -12.56 0.85 1.05
C ASN A 727 -13.06 1.95 2.00
N PHE A 728 -14.26 2.48 1.78
CA PHE A 728 -14.81 3.56 2.62
C PHE A 728 -14.72 3.26 4.12
N THR A 729 -14.24 4.23 4.91
CA THR A 729 -14.27 4.13 6.38
C THR A 729 -15.70 3.98 6.89
N GLN A 730 -15.85 3.45 8.11
CA GLN A 730 -17.14 3.22 8.73
C GLN A 730 -18.00 4.50 8.80
N LYS A 731 -17.38 5.66 9.06
CA LYS A 731 -18.08 6.96 9.08
C LYS A 731 -18.76 7.26 7.74
N TYR A 732 -18.04 7.12 6.63
CA TYR A 732 -18.59 7.34 5.28
C TYR A 732 -19.68 6.32 4.94
N LYS A 733 -19.46 5.03 5.24
CA LYS A 733 -20.46 3.97 5.04
C LYS A 733 -21.78 4.29 5.73
N GLU A 734 -21.74 4.69 6.99
CA GLU A 734 -22.93 5.06 7.77
C GLU A 734 -23.70 6.23 7.16
N ARG A 735 -23.01 7.28 6.70
CA ARG A 735 -23.69 8.44 6.06
C ARG A 735 -24.37 8.04 4.76
N ILE A 736 -23.72 7.20 3.96
CA ILE A 736 -24.28 6.70 2.69
C ILE A 736 -25.50 5.80 2.97
N LEU A 737 -25.38 4.82 3.87
CA LEU A 737 -26.46 3.87 4.19
C LEU A 737 -27.66 4.54 4.86
N ASN A 738 -27.44 5.52 5.76
CA ASN A 738 -28.53 6.20 6.47
C ASN A 738 -29.26 7.24 5.61
N SER A 739 -28.67 7.70 4.50
CA SER A 739 -29.28 8.73 3.63
C SER A 739 -30.53 8.24 2.88
N THR A 740 -31.35 9.20 2.44
CA THR A 740 -32.47 9.00 1.49
C THR A 740 -32.14 9.49 0.07
N ALA A 741 -30.92 9.99 -0.17
CA ALA A 741 -30.43 10.33 -1.49
C ALA A 741 -30.19 9.07 -2.34
N LYS A 742 -30.24 9.22 -3.67
CA LYS A 742 -29.89 8.13 -4.60
C LYS A 742 -28.37 8.12 -4.80
N PHE A 743 -27.69 7.07 -4.34
CA PHE A 743 -26.24 6.91 -4.50
C PHE A 743 -25.88 5.97 -5.65
N ARG A 744 -24.86 6.34 -6.42
CA ARG A 744 -24.16 5.50 -7.38
C ARG A 744 -22.68 5.50 -7.02
N LEU A 745 -22.20 4.35 -6.56
CA LEU A 745 -20.83 4.21 -6.06
C LEU A 745 -19.96 3.60 -7.16
N LEU A 746 -19.00 4.34 -7.67
CA LEU A 746 -18.14 3.92 -8.78
C LEU A 746 -16.84 3.31 -8.23
N ALA A 747 -16.59 2.05 -8.55
CA ALA A 747 -15.43 1.27 -8.14
C ALA A 747 -14.65 0.75 -9.37
N ALA A 748 -13.40 0.34 -9.17
CA ALA A 748 -12.66 -0.42 -10.17
C ALA A 748 -13.08 -1.89 -10.13
N SER A 749 -13.37 -2.51 -11.29
CA SER A 749 -13.46 -3.98 -11.35
C SER A 749 -12.11 -4.62 -10.97
N PRO A 750 -12.07 -5.93 -10.63
CA PRO A 750 -10.81 -6.61 -10.31
C PRO A 750 -9.77 -6.49 -11.42
N GLU A 751 -10.19 -6.53 -12.69
CA GLU A 751 -9.31 -6.39 -13.86
C GLU A 751 -8.86 -4.95 -14.11
N ALA A 752 -9.72 -3.97 -13.77
CA ALA A 752 -9.36 -2.55 -13.80
C ALA A 752 -8.53 -2.11 -12.58
N ASN A 753 -8.26 -3.00 -11.63
CA ASN A 753 -7.47 -2.70 -10.45
C ASN A 753 -5.96 -2.68 -10.78
N GLY A 754 -5.23 -1.67 -10.30
CA GLY A 754 -3.78 -1.53 -10.52
C GLY A 754 -2.90 -2.68 -9.98
N PHE A 755 -3.46 -3.61 -9.19
CA PHE A 755 -2.77 -4.80 -8.70
C PHE A 755 -3.17 -6.10 -9.43
N TYR A 756 -4.05 -6.03 -10.43
CA TYR A 756 -4.44 -7.17 -11.25
C TYR A 756 -3.22 -7.79 -11.96
N GLY A 757 -3.18 -9.12 -12.04
CA GLY A 757 -2.04 -9.86 -12.61
C GLY A 757 -0.68 -9.69 -11.88
N SER A 758 -0.62 -8.92 -10.78
CA SER A 758 0.65 -8.69 -10.08
C SER A 758 1.20 -9.97 -9.45
N LYS A 759 2.53 -10.05 -9.26
CA LYS A 759 3.21 -11.23 -8.69
C LYS A 759 3.34 -11.14 -7.17
N GLY A 760 3.38 -12.28 -6.48
CA GLY A 760 3.53 -12.36 -5.02
C GLY A 760 2.23 -12.05 -4.26
N ILE A 761 2.34 -11.48 -3.06
CA ILE A 761 1.21 -11.22 -2.15
C ILE A 761 0.22 -10.18 -2.73
N SER A 762 0.71 -9.19 -3.51
CA SER A 762 -0.14 -8.13 -4.07
C SER A 762 -1.21 -8.65 -5.03
N LYS A 763 -1.06 -9.87 -5.58
CA LYS A 763 -2.06 -10.52 -6.45
C LYS A 763 -3.42 -10.73 -5.77
N TYR A 764 -3.45 -10.74 -4.43
CA TYR A 764 -4.66 -10.90 -3.64
C TYR A 764 -5.35 -9.58 -3.31
N ILE A 765 -4.73 -8.42 -3.59
CA ILE A 765 -5.31 -7.10 -3.32
C ILE A 765 -6.63 -6.88 -4.08
N PRO A 766 -6.77 -7.20 -5.39
CA PRO A 766 -8.06 -7.11 -6.07
C PRO A 766 -9.15 -7.96 -5.41
N MET A 767 -8.83 -9.20 -5.02
CA MET A 767 -9.77 -10.09 -4.31
C MET A 767 -10.19 -9.55 -2.94
N ALA A 768 -9.29 -8.85 -2.23
CA ALA A 768 -9.63 -8.19 -0.98
C ALA A 768 -10.63 -7.06 -1.22
N TYR A 769 -10.43 -6.22 -2.25
CA TYR A 769 -11.43 -5.20 -2.63
C TYR A 769 -12.76 -5.82 -3.05
N THR A 770 -12.78 -6.92 -3.82
CA THR A 770 -14.01 -7.68 -4.11
C THR A 770 -14.74 -8.12 -2.84
N PHE A 771 -14.02 -8.52 -1.78
CA PHE A 771 -14.66 -8.86 -0.51
C PHE A 771 -15.19 -7.63 0.25
N ILE A 772 -14.48 -6.50 0.20
CA ILE A 772 -14.93 -5.23 0.82
C ILE A 772 -16.20 -4.71 0.13
N GLU A 773 -16.22 -4.78 -1.21
CA GLU A 773 -17.37 -4.45 -2.05
C GLU A 773 -18.55 -5.39 -1.75
N TYR A 774 -18.32 -6.71 -1.72
CA TYR A 774 -19.34 -7.70 -1.35
C TYR A 774 -19.91 -7.44 0.06
N GLN A 775 -19.08 -7.09 1.04
CA GLN A 775 -19.55 -6.71 2.38
C GLN A 775 -20.51 -5.51 2.30
N PHE A 776 -20.10 -4.44 1.63
CA PHE A 776 -20.92 -3.24 1.51
C PHE A 776 -22.21 -3.47 0.70
N PHE A 777 -22.16 -4.28 -0.35
CA PHE A 777 -23.34 -4.70 -1.12
C PHE A 777 -24.36 -5.45 -0.26
N ASN A 778 -23.90 -6.36 0.61
CA ASN A 778 -24.76 -7.02 1.58
C ASN A 778 -25.32 -6.05 2.63
N ASP A 779 -24.56 -5.04 3.05
CA ASP A 779 -25.06 -4.02 3.96
C ASP A 779 -26.15 -3.15 3.30
N ILE A 780 -26.03 -2.79 2.02
CA ILE A 780 -27.13 -2.14 1.25
C ILE A 780 -28.40 -2.99 1.29
N ILE A 781 -28.31 -4.30 1.05
CA ILE A 781 -29.45 -5.22 1.07
C ILE A 781 -30.07 -5.30 2.48
N ARG A 782 -29.24 -5.51 3.51
CA ARG A 782 -29.67 -5.62 4.92
C ARG A 782 -30.39 -4.37 5.43
N TYR A 783 -29.97 -3.19 4.99
CA TYR A 783 -30.61 -1.92 5.33
C TYR A 783 -31.83 -1.59 4.43
N GLY A 784 -32.19 -2.46 3.48
CA GLY A 784 -33.31 -2.24 2.54
C GLY A 784 -33.06 -1.14 1.50
N LYS A 785 -31.79 -0.76 1.28
CA LYS A 785 -31.40 0.44 0.53
C LYS A 785 -31.16 0.21 -0.97
N SER A 786 -31.37 -1.00 -1.49
CA SER A 786 -31.10 -1.38 -2.90
C SER A 786 -31.84 -0.54 -3.95
N HIS A 787 -32.93 0.13 -3.57
CA HIS A 787 -33.69 1.04 -4.43
C HIS A 787 -33.05 2.44 -4.53
N LEU A 788 -32.21 2.83 -3.55
CA LEU A 788 -31.51 4.11 -3.50
C LEU A 788 -30.04 3.99 -3.92
N ILE A 789 -29.34 3.00 -3.38
CA ILE A 789 -27.89 2.82 -3.47
C ILE A 789 -27.58 1.69 -4.45
N LYS A 790 -26.72 1.95 -5.44
CA LYS A 790 -26.14 0.93 -6.33
C LYS A 790 -24.62 1.11 -6.41
N ILE A 791 -23.91 0.01 -6.65
CA ILE A 791 -22.48 0.01 -6.97
C ILE A 791 -22.35 -0.22 -8.48
N GLU A 792 -21.41 0.49 -9.12
CA GLU A 792 -21.09 0.43 -10.55
C GLU A 792 -19.58 0.17 -10.67
N GLU A 793 -19.18 -0.91 -11.34
CA GLU A 793 -17.77 -1.24 -11.58
C GLU A 793 -17.32 -0.74 -12.94
N TYR A 794 -16.23 0.02 -12.99
CA TYR A 794 -15.53 0.36 -14.24
C TYR A 794 -14.72 -0.84 -14.73
N LYS A 795 -14.89 -1.20 -16.01
CA LYS A 795 -14.13 -2.23 -16.71
C LYS A 795 -13.91 -1.84 -18.18
N ARG A 796 -12.65 -1.62 -18.55
CA ARG A 796 -12.19 -1.38 -19.95
C ARG A 796 -10.93 -2.23 -20.17
N GLN A 797 -10.87 -3.00 -21.25
CA GLN A 797 -9.78 -3.95 -21.51
C GLN A 797 -8.43 -3.22 -21.57
N ASN A 798 -7.41 -3.74 -20.88
CA ASN A 798 -6.07 -3.15 -20.76
C ASN A 798 -6.00 -1.76 -20.11
N TRP A 799 -7.07 -1.32 -19.44
CA TRP A 799 -7.13 -0.05 -18.71
C TRP A 799 -7.30 -0.29 -17.21
N THR A 800 -6.77 0.63 -16.40
CA THR A 800 -7.01 0.65 -14.94
C THR A 800 -7.80 1.88 -14.53
N PHE A 801 -8.51 1.78 -13.40
CA PHE A 801 -9.37 2.85 -12.87
C PHE A 801 -8.83 3.38 -11.55
N HIS A 802 -8.83 4.70 -11.39
CA HIS A 802 -8.29 5.37 -10.22
C HIS A 802 -9.02 6.66 -9.80
N ALA A 803 -10.06 7.07 -10.52
CA ALA A 803 -10.84 8.28 -10.22
C ALA A 803 -11.32 8.33 -8.76
N LYS A 804 -11.23 9.53 -8.16
CA LYS A 804 -11.71 9.84 -6.80
C LYS A 804 -12.64 11.04 -6.81
N GLY A 805 -13.57 11.08 -5.87
CA GLY A 805 -14.40 12.26 -5.64
C GLY A 805 -15.89 12.00 -5.75
N LEU A 806 -16.63 13.10 -5.74
CA LEU A 806 -18.09 13.08 -5.63
C LEU A 806 -18.69 14.08 -6.62
N TRP A 807 -19.88 13.78 -7.14
CA TRP A 807 -20.74 14.73 -7.85
C TRP A 807 -22.14 14.68 -7.23
N CYS A 808 -22.76 15.84 -7.01
CA CYS A 808 -24.09 15.92 -6.43
C CYS A 808 -25.04 16.78 -7.29
N TYR A 809 -26.13 16.14 -7.69
CA TYR A 809 -27.30 16.73 -8.32
C TYR A 809 -28.26 17.14 -7.21
N LEU A 810 -28.51 18.44 -7.11
CA LEU A 810 -29.49 18.96 -6.15
C LEU A 810 -30.91 18.64 -6.65
N ASN A 811 -31.90 18.75 -5.77
CA ASN A 811 -33.27 18.32 -6.06
C ASN A 811 -33.83 18.92 -7.37
N GLY A 812 -34.17 18.07 -8.35
CA GLY A 812 -34.76 18.48 -9.62
C GLY A 812 -33.80 19.09 -10.64
N GLN A 813 -32.49 19.16 -10.37
CA GLN A 813 -31.51 19.68 -11.32
C GLN A 813 -31.09 18.65 -12.37
N GLN A 814 -30.90 19.11 -13.61
CA GLN A 814 -30.46 18.27 -14.73
C GLN A 814 -28.97 17.87 -14.63
N TRP A 815 -28.14 18.70 -14.01
CA TRP A 815 -26.68 18.58 -13.94
C TRP A 815 -26.18 18.82 -12.50
N PRO A 816 -24.99 18.31 -12.11
CA PRO A 816 -24.51 18.41 -10.73
C PRO A 816 -24.06 19.85 -10.42
N SER A 817 -24.49 20.42 -9.29
CA SER A 817 -24.02 21.75 -8.83
C SER A 817 -22.89 21.69 -7.81
N LEU A 818 -22.51 20.49 -7.35
CA LEU A 818 -21.40 20.28 -6.41
C LEU A 818 -20.51 19.13 -6.90
N THR A 819 -19.20 19.32 -6.84
CA THR A 819 -18.22 18.22 -6.97
C THR A 819 -17.14 18.30 -5.89
N ILE A 820 -16.55 17.17 -5.55
CA ILE A 820 -15.30 17.07 -4.80
C ILE A 820 -14.28 16.39 -5.71
N ILE A 821 -13.08 16.95 -5.85
CA ILE A 821 -11.97 16.37 -6.63
C ILE A 821 -10.65 16.49 -5.85
N GLY A 822 -9.81 15.46 -5.91
CA GLY A 822 -8.50 15.47 -5.26
C GLY A 822 -7.93 14.06 -5.10
N SER A 823 -7.04 13.90 -4.13
CA SER A 823 -6.21 12.71 -4.00
C SER A 823 -6.77 11.60 -3.07
N SER A 824 -7.72 11.93 -2.20
CA SER A 824 -8.28 11.04 -1.18
C SER A 824 -9.01 9.83 -1.77
N ASN A 825 -8.70 8.62 -1.29
CA ASN A 825 -9.47 7.40 -1.60
C ASN A 825 -10.62 7.17 -0.61
N TYR A 826 -10.79 8.02 0.39
CA TYR A 826 -11.80 7.90 1.46
C TYR A 826 -11.68 6.62 2.31
N GLY A 827 -10.55 5.90 2.16
CA GLY A 827 -10.16 4.74 2.96
C GLY A 827 -9.41 5.11 4.23
N HIS A 828 -9.09 4.09 5.04
CA HIS A 828 -8.43 4.29 6.33
C HIS A 828 -7.06 4.94 6.17
N ARG A 829 -6.34 4.65 5.08
CA ARG A 829 -5.02 5.25 4.84
C ARG A 829 -5.10 6.75 4.54
N SER A 830 -6.02 7.15 3.64
CA SER A 830 -6.29 8.56 3.34
C SER A 830 -6.74 9.33 4.58
N THR A 831 -7.61 8.77 5.44
CA THR A 831 -8.09 9.50 6.63
C THR A 831 -7.10 9.54 7.79
N GLU A 832 -6.27 8.52 7.99
CA GLU A 832 -5.43 8.36 9.19
C GLU A 832 -3.92 8.55 8.99
N ARG A 833 -3.39 8.42 7.76
CA ARG A 833 -1.95 8.23 7.52
C ARG A 833 -1.34 9.10 6.43
N ASP A 834 -2.06 9.35 5.34
CA ASP A 834 -1.54 10.12 4.21
C ASP A 834 -1.64 11.64 4.42
N LEU A 835 -0.86 12.38 3.62
CA LEU A 835 -1.07 13.81 3.37
C LEU A 835 -1.90 13.94 2.07
N GLU A 836 -3.17 14.31 2.19
CA GLU A 836 -4.09 14.47 1.05
C GLU A 836 -4.50 15.95 0.88
N ALA A 837 -4.88 16.31 -0.34
CA ALA A 837 -5.56 17.58 -0.63
C ALA A 837 -6.72 17.35 -1.60
N GLN A 838 -7.83 18.06 -1.37
CA GLN A 838 -9.00 18.07 -2.26
C GLN A 838 -9.52 19.50 -2.44
N VAL A 839 -10.34 19.70 -3.47
CA VAL A 839 -11.19 20.87 -3.65
C VAL A 839 -12.64 20.41 -3.62
N ILE A 840 -13.44 21.09 -2.79
CA ILE A 840 -14.90 21.09 -2.86
C ILE A 840 -15.30 22.28 -3.73
N LEU A 841 -16.01 22.03 -4.82
CA LEU A 841 -16.49 23.04 -5.77
C LEU A 841 -18.02 23.05 -5.74
N ILE A 842 -18.60 24.24 -5.61
CA ILE A 842 -20.05 24.47 -5.72
C ILE A 842 -20.27 25.57 -6.76
N THR A 843 -21.16 25.35 -7.72
CA THR A 843 -21.37 26.26 -8.85
C THR A 843 -22.83 26.41 -9.24
N THR A 844 -23.22 27.61 -9.66
CA THR A 844 -24.48 27.89 -10.36
C THR A 844 -24.29 28.06 -11.88
N ASN A 845 -23.06 28.03 -12.40
CA ASN A 845 -22.73 28.12 -13.82
C ASN A 845 -23.20 26.88 -14.61
N ASP A 846 -24.15 27.03 -15.52
CA ASP A 846 -24.72 25.89 -16.25
C ASP A 846 -23.74 25.23 -17.23
N SER A 847 -22.80 25.98 -17.83
CA SER A 847 -21.73 25.43 -18.68
C SER A 847 -20.81 24.50 -17.88
N LEU A 848 -20.38 24.91 -16.69
CA LEU A 848 -19.56 24.08 -15.80
C LEU A 848 -20.34 22.88 -15.24
N LYS A 849 -21.60 23.05 -14.84
CA LYS A 849 -22.45 21.91 -14.45
C LYS A 849 -22.56 20.88 -15.57
N LYS A 850 -22.80 21.33 -16.81
CA LYS A 850 -22.83 20.45 -17.98
C LYS A 850 -21.46 19.78 -18.21
N ALA A 851 -20.35 20.50 -18.10
CA ALA A 851 -19.01 19.93 -18.24
C ALA A 851 -18.72 18.84 -17.20
N MET A 852 -19.13 19.04 -15.94
CA MET A 852 -19.05 18.03 -14.88
C MET A 852 -19.99 16.83 -15.12
N HIS A 853 -21.16 17.05 -15.72
CA HIS A 853 -22.04 15.96 -16.15
C HIS A 853 -21.41 15.13 -17.27
N ASP A 854 -20.81 15.79 -18.26
CA ASP A 854 -20.14 15.15 -19.39
C ASP A 854 -18.87 14.38 -18.94
N GLU A 855 -18.12 14.91 -17.97
CA GLU A 855 -17.03 14.19 -17.27
C GLU A 855 -17.54 12.88 -16.64
N LEU A 856 -18.60 12.97 -15.83
CA LEU A 856 -19.18 11.81 -15.15
C LEU A 856 -19.75 10.79 -16.14
N ASN A 857 -20.44 11.22 -17.19
CA ASN A 857 -20.97 10.34 -18.23
C ASN A 857 -19.84 9.60 -18.97
N HIS A 858 -18.73 10.29 -19.25
CA HIS A 858 -17.55 9.68 -19.86
C HIS A 858 -16.97 8.57 -18.98
N LEU A 859 -16.75 8.84 -17.69
CA LEU A 859 -16.28 7.82 -16.73
C LEU A 859 -17.24 6.61 -16.65
N ARG A 860 -18.55 6.86 -16.70
CA ARG A 860 -19.59 5.82 -16.60
C ARG A 860 -19.80 5.01 -17.87
N LYS A 861 -19.29 5.44 -19.04
CA LYS A 861 -19.44 4.74 -20.33
C LYS A 861 -18.97 3.28 -20.27
N ASN A 862 -17.94 2.99 -19.49
CA ASN A 862 -17.37 1.65 -19.32
C ASN A 862 -17.71 1.05 -17.95
N THR A 863 -18.91 1.32 -17.40
CA THR A 863 -19.33 0.80 -16.09
C THR A 863 -20.49 -0.19 -16.17
N THR A 864 -20.49 -1.20 -15.30
CA THR A 864 -21.57 -2.17 -15.14
C THR A 864 -22.09 -2.18 -13.70
N VAL A 865 -23.41 -2.23 -13.52
CA VAL A 865 -24.04 -2.31 -12.19
C VAL A 865 -23.71 -3.66 -11.54
N VAL A 866 -23.30 -3.62 -10.27
CA VAL A 866 -23.03 -4.81 -9.45
C VAL A 866 -24.33 -5.44 -8.98
N THR A 867 -24.44 -6.76 -9.11
CA THR A 867 -25.61 -7.54 -8.70
C THR A 867 -25.19 -8.83 -7.96
N ASN A 868 -26.17 -9.66 -7.55
CA ASN A 868 -25.88 -10.98 -7.00
C ASN A 868 -25.14 -11.87 -8.01
N GLU A 869 -25.46 -11.73 -9.29
CA GLU A 869 -24.85 -12.46 -10.40
C GLU A 869 -23.38 -12.07 -10.56
N THR A 870 -22.99 -10.81 -10.32
CA THR A 870 -21.57 -10.39 -10.26
C THR A 870 -20.79 -11.24 -9.25
N PHE A 871 -21.27 -11.34 -8.01
CA PHE A 871 -20.63 -12.15 -6.97
C PHE A 871 -20.85 -13.67 -7.13
N ALA A 872 -21.72 -14.09 -8.06
CA ALA A 872 -21.87 -15.49 -8.44
C ALA A 872 -20.68 -16.01 -9.28
N GLN A 873 -20.02 -15.14 -10.04
CA GLN A 873 -18.92 -15.46 -10.94
C GLN A 873 -17.70 -16.08 -10.21
N VAL A 874 -16.93 -16.90 -10.92
CA VAL A 874 -15.84 -17.73 -10.37
C VAL A 874 -14.65 -16.87 -9.91
N ASP A 875 -14.28 -15.86 -10.70
CA ASP A 875 -13.23 -14.87 -10.41
C ASP A 875 -13.55 -14.02 -9.16
N ARG A 876 -14.85 -13.89 -8.81
CA ARG A 876 -15.31 -13.17 -7.61
C ARG A 876 -15.34 -14.03 -6.34
N LYS A 877 -15.04 -15.33 -6.41
CA LYS A 877 -15.03 -16.22 -5.24
C LYS A 877 -13.78 -16.02 -4.39
N VAL A 878 -13.85 -15.08 -3.45
CA VAL A 878 -12.75 -14.78 -2.52
C VAL A 878 -12.51 -15.95 -1.53
N PRO A 879 -11.31 -16.56 -1.49
CA PRO A 879 -10.98 -17.65 -0.56
C PRO A 879 -11.01 -17.23 0.91
N TYR A 880 -11.34 -18.15 1.82
CA TYR A 880 -11.51 -17.86 3.25
C TYR A 880 -10.29 -17.18 3.89
N LEU A 881 -9.07 -17.62 3.57
CA LEU A 881 -7.83 -16.99 4.06
C LEU A 881 -7.73 -15.51 3.64
N ILE A 882 -8.12 -15.18 2.40
CA ILE A 882 -8.10 -13.79 1.92
C ILE A 882 -9.16 -12.94 2.65
N ARG A 883 -10.32 -13.51 3.01
CA ARG A 883 -11.34 -12.81 3.82
C ARG A 883 -10.83 -12.43 5.21
N ILE A 884 -9.98 -13.26 5.82
CA ILE A 884 -9.30 -12.93 7.08
C ILE A 884 -8.29 -11.80 6.87
N ILE A 885 -7.39 -11.96 5.88
CA ILE A 885 -6.34 -10.98 5.56
C ILE A 885 -6.95 -9.62 5.15
N THR A 886 -8.16 -9.61 4.58
CA THR A 886 -8.87 -8.38 4.18
C THR A 886 -9.04 -7.41 5.36
N LYS A 887 -9.19 -7.89 6.62
CA LYS A 887 -9.24 -6.99 7.78
C LYS A 887 -7.96 -6.17 7.97
N ILE A 888 -6.80 -6.76 7.65
CA ILE A 888 -5.51 -6.06 7.69
C ILE A 888 -5.45 -5.04 6.55
N ILE A 889 -5.78 -5.48 5.32
CA ILE A 889 -5.83 -4.64 4.11
C ILE A 889 -6.74 -3.42 4.31
N GLN A 890 -7.93 -3.60 4.89
CA GLN A 890 -8.89 -2.53 5.22
C GLN A 890 -8.31 -1.41 6.10
N THR A 891 -7.28 -1.70 6.92
CA THR A 891 -6.60 -0.71 7.77
C THR A 891 -5.28 -0.20 7.17
N MET A 892 -4.81 -0.82 6.09
CA MET A 892 -3.57 -0.43 5.39
C MET A 892 -3.80 0.47 4.17
N PHE A 893 -5.02 0.48 3.61
CA PHE A 893 -5.40 1.19 2.39
C PHE A 893 -6.62 2.11 2.60
#